data_AF-A0A6B0T1R8-F1
#
_entry.id   AF-A0A6B0T1R8-F1
#
_cell.length_a   1.000
_cell.length_b   1.000
_cell.length_c   1.000
_cell.angle_alpha   90.00
_cell.angle_beta   90.00
_cell.angle_gamma   90.00
#
_symmetry.space_group_name_H-M   'P 1'
#
loop_
_entity.id
_entity.type
_entity.pdbx_description
1 polymer ?
#
loop_
_entity_poly.entity_id
_entity_poly.type
_entity_poly.pdbx_seq_one_letter_code
_entity_poly.pdbx_strand_id
1 'polypeptide(L)'
;MERSESRRRTLLVVLAVSVVALAGCGLPGGANSGSGGAEGQTYPGVVDRTTASLSEENASAFLAAMTDDSGELTPVARAWVDRLEAVESVGTTQRDAVARSLATGGLGEGRLTRLDAVLAAPPAARQTILRDGLRDTSGDGLLDGEARLLGLDRTERYPTVSAAARELSAGGYENESLAYLDRLSARIDSEFQRAQIRGFGLVSRSVANGSVTAGDRRALADRSGDGLLDGTARELGLAPNGSHPVVSGLAESLATNGYSETELSYLSRISNASKNRSLWAQAAAVGLRDGAAGDGSVDPAVVAGLEVTGTGLLAGFAAEIGLTNRTDNATVGRLATRLADAGYTETELTYLRRAATVTAVPPRYAQARTLSLLEQPTTDGTVTTEDSDALVDSSGDGLLDPMARQIGVDPATANPRLGELAGPLAVGGYGDTELAYLERVAALRPYRGNGYERWAQARQLGLLDDAVANGTVTEGQLGALGNDDEDRLLNGIEAEFGTDPQRADTSGDGYLDHLVWGPMRDLGLSVTPGEPDVYVELDSVSGQEPASEAQLRDVAETFRSEPDDVGPINVHFFRCDSDRPDVSRASQMGDRIAEDRTLRGLGFHYLLVTDGSLTFRGTEVSGLTYTSTGDQSWMVIDGTLSQRVTPTHEASALAHELGHSLGLSRSAFEGIDSRAYSDGDYESVMNYNHWTPVTFSRRAPFDDYRWMAEQSFGSYHQNRTRLEATWQTGSVEGEVGCRRVVA
;
A
#
# COMPACT_ATOMS: atom_id res chain seq x y z
N MET A 1 6.08 57.99 31.20
CA MET A 1 6.56 56.78 31.91
C MET A 1 7.41 56.02 30.90
N GLU A 2 8.72 56.27 30.90
CA GLU A 2 9.75 55.68 31.79
C GLU A 2 10.28 54.37 31.18
N ARG A 3 11.50 54.39 30.59
CA ARG A 3 12.85 54.26 31.21
C ARG A 3 13.28 52.77 31.21
N SER A 4 14.53 52.38 30.94
CA SER A 4 15.75 53.15 30.60
C SER A 4 16.92 52.21 30.23
N GLU A 5 17.77 52.61 29.28
CA GLU A 5 19.26 52.41 29.24
C GLU A 5 19.80 50.93 29.30
N SER A 6 21.04 50.56 28.95
CA SER A 6 22.36 51.19 28.83
C SER A 6 23.31 50.22 28.05
N ARG A 7 24.46 50.52 27.42
CA ARG A 7 25.26 51.75 27.17
C ARG A 7 26.38 51.50 26.12
N ARG A 8 26.62 52.46 25.21
CA ARG A 8 27.93 52.93 24.69
C ARG A 8 28.96 51.96 24.06
N ARG A 9 29.42 52.35 22.86
CA ARG A 9 30.71 53.09 22.74
C ARG A 9 30.53 54.35 21.89
N THR A 10 31.41 55.32 22.09
CA THR A 10 31.30 56.70 21.59
C THR A 10 32.66 57.15 21.09
N LEU A 11 32.72 57.84 19.95
CA LEU A 11 33.62 58.98 19.81
C LEU A 11 33.04 60.03 18.85
N LEU A 12 33.35 61.28 19.13
CA LEU A 12 32.84 62.51 18.51
C LEU A 12 33.98 63.53 18.55
N VAL A 13 34.24 64.23 17.45
CA VAL A 13 34.96 65.53 17.29
C VAL A 13 34.75 65.89 15.80
N VAL A 14 34.01 66.93 15.38
CA VAL A 14 34.11 68.39 15.61
C VAL A 14 35.22 69.06 14.77
N LEU A 15 34.83 70.11 14.02
CA LEU A 15 35.71 70.96 13.21
C LEU A 15 36.87 71.57 14.04
N ALA A 16 38.00 71.79 13.38
CA ALA A 16 38.93 72.85 13.74
C ALA A 16 39.51 73.54 12.49
N VAL A 17 39.34 74.86 12.42
CA VAL A 17 40.06 75.75 11.49
C VAL A 17 41.30 76.29 12.22
N SER A 18 42.48 76.25 11.57
CA SER A 18 43.68 77.10 11.73
C SER A 18 44.81 76.44 10.93
N VAL A 19 45.57 77.06 10.00
CA VAL A 19 46.22 78.38 9.99
C VAL A 19 47.19 78.57 11.16
N VAL A 20 48.42 78.03 11.05
CA VAL A 20 49.54 78.33 11.96
C VAL A 20 50.89 78.34 11.21
N ALA A 21 51.74 79.30 11.60
CA ALA A 21 53.20 79.38 11.43
C ALA A 21 53.81 79.59 10.02
N LEU A 22 53.85 80.86 9.60
CA LEU A 22 55.01 81.48 8.96
C LEU A 22 55.83 82.26 10.01
N ALA A 23 57.09 81.89 10.23
CA ALA A 23 58.20 82.71 10.78
C ALA A 23 59.48 81.84 10.79
N GLY A 24 60.43 82.04 9.87
CA GLY A 24 61.62 82.87 10.09
C GLY A 24 62.84 81.97 10.40
N CYS A 25 64.06 82.15 9.89
CA CYS A 25 64.69 83.25 9.15
C CYS A 25 65.77 82.71 8.18
N GLY A 26 66.22 83.50 7.19
CA GLY A 26 67.46 83.17 6.45
C GLY A 26 67.61 83.76 5.05
N LEU A 27 67.86 85.07 4.93
CA LEU A 27 68.56 85.65 3.77
C LEU A 27 70.05 85.19 3.80
N PRO A 28 70.78 85.05 2.67
CA PRO A 28 70.88 86.13 1.67
C PRO A 28 71.03 85.76 0.18
N GLY A 29 70.65 86.73 -0.66
CA GLY A 29 71.51 87.17 -1.78
C GLY A 29 71.29 86.56 -3.16
N GLY A 30 71.00 87.45 -4.12
CA GLY A 30 71.78 87.47 -5.36
C GLY A 30 71.12 87.03 -6.67
N ALA A 31 70.86 88.05 -7.49
CA ALA A 31 71.08 88.06 -8.95
C ALA A 31 70.04 87.46 -9.93
N ASN A 32 69.88 88.26 -10.99
CA ASN A 32 69.49 87.93 -12.37
C ASN A 32 68.09 87.36 -12.66
N SER A 33 67.24 88.31 -13.04
CA SER A 33 66.56 88.25 -14.34
C SER A 33 67.31 87.43 -15.40
N GLY A 34 66.73 86.29 -15.76
CA GLY A 34 67.12 85.49 -16.91
C GLY A 34 65.88 85.13 -17.71
N SER A 35 65.49 85.99 -18.66
CA SER A 35 64.62 85.57 -19.75
C SER A 35 65.42 84.66 -20.68
N GLY A 36 65.70 83.45 -20.21
CA GLY A 36 66.09 82.36 -21.07
C GLY A 36 64.94 82.11 -22.01
N GLY A 37 65.03 82.62 -23.24
CA GLY A 37 64.25 82.06 -24.32
C GLY A 37 64.67 80.60 -24.39
N ALA A 38 63.78 79.69 -23.97
CA ALA A 38 63.98 78.27 -24.24
C ALA A 38 64.20 78.15 -25.75
N GLU A 39 65.37 77.68 -26.16
CA GLU A 39 65.60 77.27 -27.55
C GLU A 39 64.46 76.32 -27.88
N GLY A 40 63.59 76.74 -28.82
CA GLY A 40 62.24 76.22 -28.88
C GLY A 40 62.22 74.70 -28.97
N GLN A 41 61.93 74.03 -27.85
CA GLN A 41 61.79 72.59 -27.78
C GLN A 41 60.68 72.23 -28.75
N THR A 42 61.10 71.75 -29.92
CA THR A 42 60.20 71.52 -31.04
C THR A 42 59.53 70.18 -30.78
N TYR A 43 58.38 70.22 -30.12
CA TYR A 43 57.61 69.01 -29.88
C TYR A 43 57.11 68.44 -31.24
N PRO A 44 56.78 67.14 -31.31
CA PRO A 44 56.10 66.58 -32.47
C PRO A 44 54.84 67.38 -32.77
N GLY A 45 54.60 67.73 -34.04
CA GLY A 45 53.67 68.80 -34.39
C GLY A 45 52.23 68.64 -33.90
N VAL A 46 51.77 67.41 -33.60
CA VAL A 46 50.46 67.19 -32.96
C VAL A 46 50.39 67.73 -31.53
N VAL A 47 51.50 67.69 -30.77
CA VAL A 47 51.59 68.22 -29.41
C VAL A 47 51.42 69.72 -29.45
N ASP A 48 52.16 70.42 -30.31
CA ASP A 48 52.01 71.88 -30.52
C ASP A 48 50.58 72.25 -30.94
N ARG A 49 50.01 71.54 -31.93
CA ARG A 49 48.62 71.76 -32.38
C ARG A 49 47.57 71.47 -31.30
N THR A 50 47.86 70.59 -30.35
CA THR A 50 46.98 70.24 -29.23
C THR A 50 47.11 71.27 -28.10
N THR A 51 48.32 71.64 -27.72
CA THR A 51 48.59 72.70 -26.74
C THR A 51 47.95 74.02 -27.19
N ALA A 52 48.03 74.36 -28.49
CA ALA A 52 47.46 75.58 -29.05
C ALA A 52 45.92 75.63 -29.13
N SER A 53 45.20 74.50 -29.02
CA SER A 53 43.72 74.45 -29.01
C SER A 53 43.11 74.33 -27.61
N LEU A 54 43.94 74.07 -26.59
CA LEU A 54 43.51 74.00 -25.20
C LEU A 54 43.54 75.39 -24.53
N SER A 55 42.80 75.55 -23.42
CA SER A 55 42.99 76.70 -22.55
C SER A 55 44.37 76.64 -21.88
N GLU A 56 44.96 77.79 -21.54
CA GLU A 56 46.31 77.89 -20.95
C GLU A 56 46.55 76.91 -19.77
N GLU A 57 45.55 76.76 -18.88
CA GLU A 57 45.55 75.80 -17.78
C GLU A 57 45.62 74.33 -18.27
N ASN A 58 44.74 73.95 -19.20
CA ASN A 58 44.71 72.59 -19.76
C ASN A 58 45.94 72.30 -20.63
N ALA A 59 46.46 73.29 -21.34
CA ALA A 59 47.67 73.22 -22.14
C ALA A 59 48.90 72.99 -21.25
N SER A 60 49.01 73.74 -20.16
CA SER A 60 50.08 73.59 -19.16
C SER A 60 50.02 72.22 -18.47
N ALA A 61 48.82 71.79 -18.04
CA ALA A 61 48.64 70.48 -17.42
C ALA A 61 48.82 69.30 -18.40
N PHE A 62 48.45 69.47 -19.68
CA PHE A 62 48.72 68.49 -20.74
C PHE A 62 50.22 68.35 -21.00
N LEU A 63 50.94 69.47 -21.17
CA LEU A 63 52.40 69.44 -21.32
C LEU A 63 53.08 68.83 -20.09
N ALA A 64 52.70 69.22 -18.88
CA ALA A 64 53.24 68.65 -17.63
C ALA A 64 52.94 67.15 -17.46
N ALA A 65 51.92 66.60 -18.12
CA ALA A 65 51.70 65.16 -18.19
C ALA A 65 52.55 64.48 -19.28
N MET A 66 52.88 65.19 -20.36
CA MET A 66 53.65 64.68 -21.51
C MET A 66 55.16 64.76 -21.31
N THR A 67 55.67 65.72 -20.55
CA THR A 67 57.10 65.94 -20.34
C THR A 67 57.58 65.50 -18.97
N ASP A 68 58.87 65.16 -18.83
CA ASP A 68 59.53 65.06 -17.53
C ASP A 68 60.04 66.43 -17.03
N ASP A 69 60.73 66.44 -15.89
CA ASP A 69 61.30 67.64 -15.25
C ASP A 69 62.30 68.42 -16.14
N SER A 70 62.79 67.82 -17.23
CA SER A 70 63.68 68.47 -18.21
C SER A 70 62.95 69.08 -19.43
N GLY A 71 61.62 68.90 -19.52
CA GLY A 71 60.82 69.30 -20.67
C GLY A 71 60.86 68.30 -21.83
N GLU A 72 61.62 67.21 -21.73
CA GLU A 72 61.60 66.16 -22.75
C GLU A 72 60.36 65.27 -22.65
N LEU A 73 59.86 64.77 -23.79
CA LEU A 73 58.74 63.84 -23.81
C LEU A 73 59.11 62.52 -23.12
N THR A 74 58.33 62.15 -22.11
CA THR A 74 58.47 60.87 -21.42
C THR A 74 58.36 59.70 -22.41
N PRO A 75 58.93 58.51 -22.11
CA PRO A 75 58.80 57.35 -22.98
C PRO A 75 57.33 56.97 -23.27
N VAL A 76 56.45 57.13 -22.27
CA VAL A 76 55.01 56.90 -22.43
C VAL A 76 54.39 57.99 -23.31
N ALA A 77 54.73 59.27 -23.12
CA ALA A 77 54.22 60.38 -23.93
C ALA A 77 54.54 60.24 -25.42
N ARG A 78 55.72 59.72 -25.76
CA ARG A 78 56.07 59.40 -27.15
C ARG A 78 55.09 58.42 -27.80
N ALA A 79 54.63 57.41 -27.08
CA ALA A 79 53.58 56.52 -27.60
C ALA A 79 52.22 57.22 -27.74
N TRP A 80 51.90 58.20 -26.89
CA TRP A 80 50.69 59.01 -27.00
C TRP A 80 50.68 59.97 -28.20
N VAL A 81 51.84 60.44 -28.66
CA VAL A 81 51.97 61.31 -29.85
C VAL A 81 51.32 60.66 -31.07
N ASP A 82 51.72 59.43 -31.41
CA ASP A 82 51.19 58.70 -32.58
C ASP A 82 49.67 58.50 -32.48
N ARG A 83 49.16 58.25 -31.26
CA ARG A 83 47.72 58.07 -31.01
C ARG A 83 46.95 59.39 -31.07
N LEU A 84 47.55 60.50 -30.65
CA LEU A 84 46.92 61.82 -30.80
C LEU A 84 46.80 62.21 -32.28
N GLU A 85 47.73 61.82 -33.15
CA GLU A 85 47.58 61.98 -34.61
C GLU A 85 46.46 61.09 -35.17
N ALA A 86 46.37 59.84 -34.71
CA ALA A 86 45.26 58.96 -35.06
C ALA A 86 43.90 59.52 -34.60
N VAL A 87 43.82 60.10 -33.39
CA VAL A 87 42.61 60.77 -32.88
C VAL A 87 42.31 62.06 -33.65
N GLU A 88 43.33 62.85 -34.03
CA GLU A 88 43.15 64.07 -34.85
C GLU A 88 42.51 63.75 -36.20
N SER A 89 42.80 62.58 -36.78
CA SER A 89 42.14 62.08 -38.00
C SER A 89 40.64 61.77 -37.82
N VAL A 90 40.17 61.56 -36.58
CA VAL A 90 38.74 61.45 -36.23
C VAL A 90 38.12 62.84 -36.02
N GLY A 91 38.89 63.79 -35.49
CA GLY A 91 38.54 65.20 -35.38
C GLY A 91 39.33 65.96 -34.31
N THR A 92 39.52 67.27 -34.51
CA THR A 92 40.21 68.14 -33.55
C THR A 92 39.50 68.18 -32.19
N THR A 93 38.16 68.21 -32.17
CA THR A 93 37.37 68.17 -30.93
C THR A 93 37.64 66.90 -30.10
N GLN A 94 37.79 65.75 -30.76
CA GLN A 94 38.13 64.46 -30.14
C GLN A 94 39.55 64.49 -29.58
N ARG A 95 40.52 65.00 -30.34
CA ARG A 95 41.92 65.16 -29.92
C ARG A 95 42.02 66.05 -28.67
N ASP A 96 41.33 67.18 -28.68
CA ASP A 96 41.32 68.12 -27.55
C ASP A 96 40.63 67.52 -26.30
N ALA A 97 39.62 66.66 -26.49
CA ALA A 97 38.95 65.97 -25.39
C ALA A 97 39.83 64.88 -24.77
N VAL A 98 40.54 64.09 -25.59
CA VAL A 98 41.57 63.16 -25.10
C VAL A 98 42.66 63.92 -24.35
N ALA A 99 43.17 65.02 -24.90
CA ALA A 99 44.23 65.82 -24.27
C ALA A 99 43.82 66.39 -22.89
N ARG A 100 42.59 66.93 -22.75
CA ARG A 100 42.03 67.33 -21.43
C ARG A 100 41.92 66.16 -20.45
N SER A 101 41.64 64.95 -20.94
CA SER A 101 41.58 63.73 -20.13
C SER A 101 42.96 63.26 -19.65
N LEU A 102 44.02 63.55 -20.40
CA LEU A 102 45.41 63.29 -20.01
C LEU A 102 45.90 64.35 -19.02
N ALA A 103 45.63 65.63 -19.29
CA ALA A 103 45.97 66.75 -18.41
C ALA A 103 45.46 66.58 -16.97
N THR A 104 44.28 65.98 -16.79
CA THR A 104 43.63 65.83 -15.48
C THR A 104 43.83 64.47 -14.81
N GLY A 105 44.36 63.46 -15.51
CA GLY A 105 44.49 62.11 -14.98
C GLY A 105 45.79 61.37 -15.33
N GLY A 106 46.74 62.07 -15.92
CA GLY A 106 48.07 61.55 -16.27
C GLY A 106 48.09 60.57 -17.44
N LEU A 107 49.32 60.19 -17.80
CA LEU A 107 49.63 59.14 -18.76
C LEU A 107 49.76 57.79 -18.05
N GLY A 108 49.22 56.73 -18.66
CA GLY A 108 49.41 55.37 -18.18
C GLY A 108 49.15 54.36 -19.29
N GLU A 109 49.88 53.25 -19.28
CA GLU A 109 49.81 52.22 -20.32
C GLU A 109 48.38 51.67 -20.49
N GLY A 110 47.65 51.43 -19.39
CA GLY A 110 46.26 50.98 -19.44
C GLY A 110 45.29 51.97 -20.10
N ARG A 111 45.59 53.28 -20.09
CA ARG A 111 44.82 54.29 -20.85
C ARG A 111 45.17 54.27 -22.33
N LEU A 112 46.43 53.98 -22.67
CA LEU A 112 46.90 53.88 -24.05
C LEU A 112 46.29 52.65 -24.74
N THR A 113 46.30 51.49 -24.08
CA THR A 113 45.65 50.27 -24.58
C THR A 113 44.16 50.47 -24.83
N ARG A 114 43.46 51.21 -23.93
CA ARG A 114 42.05 51.58 -24.14
C ARG A 114 41.86 52.54 -25.31
N LEU A 115 42.76 53.50 -25.51
CA LEU A 115 42.68 54.38 -26.67
C LEU A 115 42.85 53.58 -27.98
N ASP A 116 43.79 52.64 -28.03
CA ASP A 116 43.97 51.77 -29.20
C ASP A 116 42.69 50.95 -29.49
N ALA A 117 42.02 50.43 -28.47
CA ALA A 117 40.73 49.74 -28.59
C ALA A 117 39.60 50.65 -29.11
N VAL A 118 39.52 51.91 -28.62
CA VAL A 118 38.54 52.90 -29.08
C VAL A 118 38.85 53.38 -30.50
N LEU A 119 40.13 53.47 -30.88
CA LEU A 119 40.56 53.81 -32.23
C LEU A 119 40.21 52.71 -33.26
N ALA A 120 40.21 51.44 -32.83
CA ALA A 120 39.75 50.31 -33.63
C ALA A 120 38.21 50.22 -33.78
N ALA A 121 37.44 50.93 -32.95
CA ALA A 121 35.98 50.88 -32.96
C ALA A 121 35.33 51.50 -34.24
N PRO A 122 34.10 51.09 -34.61
CA PRO A 122 33.30 51.68 -35.67
C PRO A 122 33.27 53.21 -35.62
N PRO A 123 33.34 53.91 -36.78
CA PRO A 123 33.55 55.35 -36.82
C PRO A 123 32.60 56.18 -35.94
N ALA A 124 31.31 55.83 -35.89
CA ALA A 124 30.31 56.53 -35.07
C ALA A 124 30.53 56.32 -33.55
N ALA A 125 30.87 55.10 -33.13
CA ALA A 125 31.18 54.78 -31.74
C ALA A 125 32.47 55.45 -31.30
N ARG A 126 33.54 55.32 -32.09
CA ARG A 126 34.83 56.00 -31.91
C ARG A 126 34.66 57.52 -31.77
N GLN A 127 33.90 58.15 -32.66
CA GLN A 127 33.66 59.60 -32.62
C GLN A 127 32.87 60.03 -31.37
N THR A 128 31.96 59.17 -30.89
CA THR A 128 31.15 59.40 -29.68
C THR A 128 31.98 59.25 -28.41
N ILE A 129 32.74 58.15 -28.27
CA ILE A 129 33.58 57.88 -27.10
C ILE A 129 34.65 58.97 -26.95
N LEU A 130 35.40 59.24 -28.02
CA LEU A 130 36.52 60.20 -27.98
C LEU A 130 36.07 61.65 -27.73
N ARG A 131 34.84 62.04 -28.06
CA ARG A 131 34.31 63.39 -27.81
C ARG A 131 34.27 63.73 -26.32
N ASP A 132 34.04 62.72 -25.49
CA ASP A 132 33.92 62.86 -24.03
C ASP A 132 35.21 62.44 -23.29
N GLY A 133 36.26 62.06 -24.04
CA GLY A 133 37.59 61.75 -23.53
C GLY A 133 37.74 60.32 -22.99
N LEU A 134 38.85 60.08 -22.29
CA LEU A 134 39.22 58.78 -21.70
C LEU A 134 39.12 58.82 -20.17
N ARG A 135 38.22 59.66 -19.66
CA ARG A 135 37.96 59.80 -18.23
C ARG A 135 37.07 58.64 -17.77
N ASP A 136 37.27 58.19 -16.55
CA ASP A 136 36.41 57.25 -15.82
C ASP A 136 35.97 57.99 -14.56
N THR A 137 34.80 58.62 -14.61
CA THR A 137 34.31 59.48 -13.52
C THR A 137 33.67 58.67 -12.38
N SER A 138 33.09 57.51 -12.67
CA SER A 138 32.50 56.62 -11.67
C SER A 138 33.57 55.84 -10.88
N GLY A 139 34.72 55.58 -11.50
CA GLY A 139 35.81 54.77 -10.97
C GLY A 139 35.51 53.27 -11.00
N ASP A 140 34.62 52.81 -11.90
CA ASP A 140 34.36 51.38 -12.11
C ASP A 140 35.17 50.77 -13.26
N GLY A 141 35.83 51.60 -14.07
CA GLY A 141 36.56 51.21 -15.26
C GLY A 141 35.81 51.36 -16.58
N LEU A 142 34.62 51.96 -16.65
CA LEU A 142 33.94 52.36 -17.89
C LEU A 142 34.32 53.81 -18.24
N LEU A 143 34.66 54.09 -19.49
CA LEU A 143 34.98 55.47 -19.89
C LEU A 143 33.70 56.32 -19.97
N ASP A 144 33.76 57.61 -19.61
CA ASP A 144 32.66 58.58 -19.70
C ASP A 144 31.99 58.59 -21.09
N GLY A 145 32.80 58.42 -22.14
CA GLY A 145 32.35 58.31 -23.53
C GLY A 145 31.73 56.95 -23.90
N GLU A 146 32.15 55.87 -23.24
CA GLU A 146 31.51 54.54 -23.37
C GLU A 146 30.17 54.55 -22.61
N ALA A 147 30.14 55.05 -21.37
CA ALA A 147 28.91 55.25 -20.61
C ALA A 147 27.88 56.06 -21.41
N ARG A 148 28.28 57.19 -22.00
CA ARG A 148 27.38 57.97 -22.86
C ARG A 148 26.95 57.23 -24.13
N LEU A 149 27.83 56.46 -24.77
CA LEU A 149 27.47 55.64 -25.94
C LEU A 149 26.40 54.59 -25.59
N LEU A 150 26.44 54.08 -24.36
CA LEU A 150 25.53 53.06 -23.83
C LEU A 150 24.30 53.62 -23.10
N GLY A 151 24.11 54.94 -23.09
CA GLY A 151 22.97 55.62 -22.42
C GLY A 151 23.07 55.74 -20.90
N LEU A 152 24.23 55.43 -20.32
CA LEU A 152 24.47 55.32 -18.87
C LEU A 152 24.93 56.64 -18.23
N ASP A 153 24.66 56.82 -16.92
CA ASP A 153 25.19 57.97 -16.17
C ASP A 153 26.67 57.76 -15.84
N ARG A 154 27.55 58.52 -16.48
CA ARG A 154 29.01 58.52 -16.25
C ARG A 154 29.46 58.70 -14.79
N THR A 155 28.59 59.12 -13.88
CA THR A 155 28.90 59.27 -12.44
C THR A 155 28.49 58.04 -11.60
N GLU A 156 27.64 57.17 -12.13
CA GLU A 156 27.21 55.93 -11.49
C GLU A 156 28.11 54.74 -11.88
N ARG A 157 28.19 53.73 -11.01
CA ARG A 157 29.03 52.54 -11.22
C ARG A 157 28.21 51.38 -11.78
N TYR A 158 28.63 50.89 -12.93
CA TYR A 158 28.06 49.74 -13.64
C TYR A 158 29.13 48.64 -13.81
N PRO A 159 29.64 48.04 -12.72
CA PRO A 159 30.80 47.16 -12.75
C PRO A 159 30.65 45.96 -13.71
N THR A 160 29.42 45.45 -13.89
CA THR A 160 29.12 44.39 -14.87
C THR A 160 29.33 44.86 -16.32
N VAL A 161 28.90 46.08 -16.64
CA VAL A 161 29.06 46.68 -17.97
C VAL A 161 30.53 47.06 -18.20
N SER A 162 31.19 47.67 -17.21
CA SER A 162 32.63 47.96 -17.22
C SER A 162 33.48 46.71 -17.46
N ALA A 163 33.18 45.61 -16.77
CA ALA A 163 33.88 44.34 -16.96
C ALA A 163 33.69 43.79 -18.38
N ALA A 164 32.44 43.74 -18.87
CA ALA A 164 32.14 43.29 -20.23
C ALA A 164 32.80 44.19 -21.30
N ALA A 165 32.72 45.51 -21.13
CA ALA A 165 33.33 46.49 -22.02
C ALA A 165 34.84 46.30 -22.10
N ARG A 166 35.50 46.08 -20.96
CA ARG A 166 36.95 45.84 -20.86
C ARG A 166 37.40 44.57 -21.60
N GLU A 167 36.75 43.44 -21.36
CA GLU A 167 37.07 42.19 -22.05
C GLU A 167 36.86 42.30 -23.56
N LEU A 168 35.77 42.95 -24.00
CA LEU A 168 35.48 43.16 -25.42
C LEU A 168 36.38 44.22 -26.07
N SER A 169 36.86 45.21 -25.31
CA SER A 169 37.79 46.22 -25.82
C SER A 169 39.15 45.63 -26.20
N ALA A 170 39.55 44.48 -25.62
CA ALA A 170 40.84 43.86 -25.89
C ALA A 170 41.02 43.43 -27.36
N GLY A 171 39.92 43.13 -28.08
CA GLY A 171 39.91 42.87 -29.53
C GLY A 171 39.58 44.09 -30.40
N GLY A 172 39.29 45.23 -29.78
CA GLY A 172 38.59 46.36 -30.41
C GLY A 172 37.07 46.15 -30.44
N TYR A 173 36.30 47.24 -30.29
CA TYR A 173 34.85 47.14 -30.30
C TYR A 173 34.32 46.81 -31.69
N GLU A 174 33.75 45.63 -31.91
CA GLU A 174 32.93 45.33 -33.10
C GLU A 174 31.50 45.90 -32.96
N ASN A 175 30.76 46.02 -34.07
CA ASN A 175 29.33 46.42 -34.01
C ASN A 175 28.52 45.44 -33.14
N GLU A 176 28.90 44.16 -33.24
CA GLU A 176 28.42 43.02 -32.48
C GLU A 176 28.59 43.21 -30.97
N SER A 177 29.76 43.70 -30.54
CA SER A 177 30.13 43.98 -29.15
C SER A 177 29.38 45.21 -28.62
N LEU A 178 29.25 46.27 -29.42
CA LEU A 178 28.49 47.47 -29.04
C LEU A 178 26.99 47.18 -28.90
N ALA A 179 26.40 46.46 -29.85
CA ALA A 179 25.00 46.04 -29.78
C ALA A 179 24.71 45.02 -28.65
N TYR A 180 25.76 44.43 -28.07
CA TYR A 180 25.66 43.61 -26.87
C TYR A 180 25.74 44.45 -25.60
N LEU A 181 26.69 45.39 -25.53
CA LEU A 181 26.85 46.29 -24.39
C LEU A 181 25.63 47.23 -24.23
N ASP A 182 25.03 47.67 -25.33
CA ASP A 182 23.79 48.47 -25.36
C ASP A 182 22.58 47.68 -24.83
N ARG A 183 22.49 46.38 -25.16
CA ARG A 183 21.50 45.49 -24.56
C ARG A 183 21.81 45.21 -23.08
N LEU A 184 23.07 45.11 -22.71
CA LEU A 184 23.47 44.89 -21.34
C LEU A 184 23.15 46.12 -20.47
N SER A 185 23.42 47.34 -20.95
CA SER A 185 23.07 48.58 -20.26
C SER A 185 21.54 48.73 -20.13
N ALA A 186 20.78 48.50 -21.19
CA ALA A 186 19.31 48.57 -21.14
C ALA A 186 18.64 47.49 -20.25
N ARG A 187 19.39 46.47 -19.78
CA ARG A 187 18.88 45.37 -18.95
C ARG A 187 19.37 45.42 -17.51
N ILE A 188 20.37 46.25 -17.17
CA ILE A 188 20.79 46.40 -15.78
C ILE A 188 19.81 47.21 -14.94
N ASP A 189 18.85 47.96 -15.49
CA ASP A 189 17.92 48.77 -14.69
C ASP A 189 16.93 47.94 -13.84
N SER A 190 16.72 46.66 -14.19
CA SER A 190 15.91 45.73 -13.40
C SER A 190 16.80 44.85 -12.52
N GLU A 191 16.59 44.87 -11.19
CA GLU A 191 17.32 43.98 -10.27
C GLU A 191 17.12 42.49 -10.61
N PHE A 192 15.92 42.11 -11.06
CA PHE A 192 15.64 40.76 -11.52
C PHE A 192 16.52 40.36 -12.70
N GLN A 193 16.67 41.25 -13.70
CA GLN A 193 17.55 41.00 -14.84
C GLN A 193 19.04 41.04 -14.45
N ARG A 194 19.44 41.91 -13.50
CA ARG A 194 20.79 41.89 -12.88
C ARG A 194 21.10 40.59 -12.14
N ALA A 195 20.13 40.01 -11.43
CA ALA A 195 20.28 38.73 -10.74
C ALA A 195 20.44 37.58 -11.75
N GLN A 196 19.60 37.54 -12.79
CA GLN A 196 19.70 36.59 -13.90
C GLN A 196 21.07 36.62 -14.60
N ILE A 197 21.53 37.81 -14.99
CA ILE A 197 22.83 38.01 -15.66
C ILE A 197 23.99 37.46 -14.82
N ARG A 198 23.97 37.70 -13.51
CA ARG A 198 25.01 37.25 -12.57
C ARG A 198 24.92 35.75 -12.29
N GLY A 199 23.78 35.26 -11.80
CA GLY A 199 23.62 33.88 -11.32
C GLY A 199 23.72 32.82 -12.42
N PHE A 200 23.26 33.13 -13.64
CA PHE A 200 23.40 32.23 -14.79
C PHE A 200 24.65 32.52 -15.64
N GLY A 201 25.57 33.38 -15.15
CA GLY A 201 26.84 33.69 -15.81
C GLY A 201 26.68 34.11 -17.27
N LEU A 202 25.65 34.90 -17.58
CA LEU A 202 25.31 35.25 -18.97
C LEU A 202 26.36 36.17 -19.59
N VAL A 203 26.97 37.06 -18.79
CA VAL A 203 28.02 37.97 -19.28
C VAL A 203 29.39 37.30 -19.34
N SER A 204 29.81 36.64 -18.26
CA SER A 204 31.15 36.04 -18.18
C SER A 204 31.40 35.00 -19.28
N ARG A 205 30.39 34.21 -19.64
CA ARG A 205 30.48 33.24 -20.75
C ARG A 205 30.51 33.91 -22.13
N SER A 206 29.74 34.98 -22.31
CA SER A 206 29.63 35.69 -23.59
C SER A 206 30.84 36.55 -23.97
N VAL A 207 31.70 36.94 -23.02
CA VAL A 207 32.86 37.81 -23.29
C VAL A 207 34.22 37.13 -23.11
N ALA A 208 34.27 35.88 -22.63
CA ALA A 208 35.50 35.16 -22.28
C ALA A 208 36.53 35.02 -23.41
N ASN A 209 36.12 35.16 -24.68
CA ASN A 209 36.97 35.07 -25.86
C ASN A 209 37.13 36.43 -26.60
N GLY A 210 36.85 37.56 -25.93
CA GLY A 210 37.00 38.91 -26.49
C GLY A 210 36.08 39.26 -27.67
N SER A 211 35.07 38.43 -27.95
CA SER A 211 34.15 38.56 -29.09
C SER A 211 32.74 38.12 -28.70
N VAL A 212 31.71 38.73 -29.29
CA VAL A 212 30.30 38.45 -28.96
C VAL A 212 29.56 37.82 -30.15
N THR A 213 28.98 36.64 -29.95
CA THR A 213 28.20 35.97 -30.98
C THR A 213 26.75 36.47 -31.06
N ALA A 214 26.05 36.12 -32.14
CA ALA A 214 24.60 36.27 -32.23
C ALA A 214 23.83 35.36 -31.24
N GLY A 215 24.46 34.37 -30.60
CA GLY A 215 23.88 33.59 -29.51
C GLY A 215 23.83 34.37 -28.20
N ASP A 216 24.89 35.14 -27.93
CA ASP A 216 25.07 35.96 -26.72
C ASP A 216 24.15 37.18 -26.72
N ARG A 217 24.07 37.91 -27.84
CA ARG A 217 23.07 38.98 -28.02
C ARG A 217 21.63 38.49 -27.90
N ARG A 218 21.37 37.22 -28.22
CA ARG A 218 20.07 36.59 -27.97
C ARG A 218 19.91 36.21 -26.50
N ALA A 219 20.95 35.80 -25.78
CA ALA A 219 20.87 35.44 -24.36
C ALA A 219 20.39 36.57 -23.44
N LEU A 220 20.63 37.83 -23.82
CA LEU A 220 20.13 39.04 -23.11
C LEU A 220 18.77 39.57 -23.65
N ALA A 221 18.13 38.86 -24.58
CA ALA A 221 16.77 39.18 -24.98
C ALA A 221 15.76 38.63 -23.96
N ASP A 222 14.58 39.23 -23.89
CA ASP A 222 13.39 38.66 -23.27
C ASP A 222 12.36 38.65 -24.40
N ARG A 223 12.17 37.48 -25.04
CA ARG A 223 11.27 37.32 -26.21
C ARG A 223 9.94 36.68 -25.83
N SER A 224 9.87 36.08 -24.65
CA SER A 224 8.67 35.58 -23.99
C SER A 224 7.81 36.73 -23.43
N GLY A 225 8.43 37.86 -23.07
CA GLY A 225 7.75 39.01 -22.44
C GLY A 225 7.35 38.75 -20.99
N ASP A 226 7.94 37.73 -20.36
CA ASP A 226 7.65 37.31 -18.99
C ASP A 226 8.73 37.73 -17.98
N GLY A 227 9.79 38.40 -18.43
CA GLY A 227 10.91 38.85 -17.59
C GLY A 227 12.10 37.90 -17.56
N LEU A 228 11.96 36.64 -18.00
CA LEU A 228 13.07 35.71 -18.12
C LEU A 228 13.91 36.02 -19.35
N LEU A 229 15.21 36.20 -19.15
CA LEU A 229 16.15 36.32 -20.24
C LEU A 229 16.25 34.99 -20.99
N ASP A 230 16.29 35.06 -22.30
CA ASP A 230 16.49 33.99 -23.28
C ASP A 230 17.64 33.01 -22.91
N GLY A 231 18.68 33.53 -22.26
CA GLY A 231 19.81 32.77 -21.71
C GLY A 231 19.43 32.01 -20.45
N THR A 232 18.82 32.66 -19.47
CA THR A 232 18.24 32.04 -18.27
C THR A 232 17.28 30.91 -18.64
N ALA A 233 16.33 31.19 -19.54
CA ALA A 233 15.39 30.19 -20.04
C ALA A 233 16.11 28.96 -20.61
N ARG A 234 17.20 29.16 -21.38
CA ARG A 234 18.04 28.07 -21.90
C ARG A 234 18.75 27.25 -20.82
N GLU A 235 19.33 27.89 -19.80
CA GLU A 235 19.99 27.17 -18.70
C GLU A 235 18.98 26.34 -17.88
N LEU A 236 17.76 26.86 -17.71
CA LEU A 236 16.64 26.15 -17.11
C LEU A 236 16.02 25.10 -18.07
N GLY A 237 16.51 25.01 -19.32
CA GLY A 237 16.01 24.12 -20.37
C GLY A 237 14.58 24.41 -20.84
N LEU A 238 14.10 25.65 -20.63
CA LEU A 238 12.82 26.16 -21.11
C LEU A 238 12.93 26.66 -22.55
N ALA A 239 11.79 26.78 -23.24
CA ALA A 239 11.72 27.38 -24.56
C ALA A 239 11.83 28.93 -24.45
N PRO A 240 12.87 29.59 -25.01
CA PRO A 240 13.09 31.03 -24.84
C PRO A 240 12.05 31.97 -25.46
N ASN A 241 11.13 31.43 -26.27
CA ASN A 241 10.04 32.20 -26.88
C ASN A 241 8.68 31.87 -26.22
N GLY A 242 8.63 30.92 -25.28
CA GLY A 242 7.41 30.58 -24.55
C GLY A 242 7.34 31.39 -23.26
N SER A 243 6.15 31.79 -22.84
CA SER A 243 5.95 32.45 -21.55
C SER A 243 5.84 31.40 -20.44
N HIS A 244 6.62 31.58 -19.36
CA HIS A 244 6.70 30.70 -18.20
C HIS A 244 6.40 31.49 -16.91
N PRO A 245 5.23 32.16 -16.79
CA PRO A 245 5.00 33.22 -15.80
C PRO A 245 5.19 32.76 -14.35
N VAL A 246 4.92 31.48 -14.03
CA VAL A 246 5.16 30.94 -12.68
C VAL A 246 6.66 30.77 -12.40
N VAL A 247 7.43 30.22 -13.34
CA VAL A 247 8.89 30.07 -13.16
C VAL A 247 9.58 31.45 -13.17
N SER A 248 9.07 32.40 -13.96
CA SER A 248 9.54 33.78 -13.94
C SER A 248 9.27 34.45 -12.59
N GLY A 249 8.04 34.38 -12.06
CA GLY A 249 7.70 34.95 -10.75
C GLY A 249 8.49 34.34 -9.59
N LEU A 250 8.80 33.03 -9.65
CA LEU A 250 9.70 32.37 -8.69
C LEU A 250 11.15 32.84 -8.86
N ALA A 251 11.63 33.04 -10.09
CA ALA A 251 12.96 33.60 -10.31
C ALA A 251 13.03 35.08 -9.85
N GLU A 252 11.95 35.85 -10.00
CA GLU A 252 11.87 37.24 -9.56
C GLU A 252 11.86 37.35 -8.02
N SER A 253 11.10 36.53 -7.30
CA SER A 253 11.09 36.55 -5.83
C SER A 253 12.45 36.19 -5.22
N LEU A 254 13.14 35.21 -5.80
CA LEU A 254 14.49 34.78 -5.38
C LEU A 254 15.60 35.74 -5.84
N ALA A 255 15.32 36.67 -6.76
CA ALA A 255 16.34 37.61 -7.26
C ALA A 255 16.78 38.66 -6.23
N THR A 256 16.07 38.80 -5.12
CA THR A 256 16.20 39.90 -4.12
C THR A 256 17.64 40.15 -3.66
N ASN A 257 18.47 39.11 -3.50
CA ASN A 257 19.89 39.23 -3.14
C ASN A 257 20.85 38.63 -4.20
N GLY A 258 20.33 38.31 -5.39
CA GLY A 258 20.97 37.41 -6.34
C GLY A 258 20.88 35.94 -5.90
N TYR A 259 21.03 35.00 -6.85
CA TYR A 259 20.76 33.59 -6.59
C TYR A 259 21.90 32.87 -5.85
N SER A 260 21.55 32.14 -4.79
CA SER A 260 22.40 31.12 -4.17
C SER A 260 22.45 29.82 -5.01
N GLU A 261 23.40 28.94 -4.71
CA GLU A 261 23.48 27.61 -5.35
C GLU A 261 22.20 26.78 -5.12
N THR A 262 21.60 26.90 -3.94
CA THR A 262 20.31 26.27 -3.59
C THR A 262 19.17 26.80 -4.45
N GLU A 263 19.10 28.13 -4.67
CA GLU A 263 18.07 28.75 -5.51
C GLU A 263 18.26 28.42 -7.00
N LEU A 264 19.50 28.38 -7.50
CA LEU A 264 19.78 27.93 -8.88
C LEU A 264 19.38 26.46 -9.08
N SER A 265 19.67 25.60 -8.09
CA SER A 265 19.26 24.19 -8.09
C SER A 265 17.73 24.05 -8.03
N TYR A 266 17.06 24.85 -7.19
CA TYR A 266 15.60 24.96 -7.13
C TYR A 266 15.01 25.33 -8.49
N LEU A 267 15.43 26.47 -9.07
CA LEU A 267 14.93 26.98 -10.35
C LEU A 267 15.13 25.96 -11.48
N SER A 268 16.27 25.28 -11.51
CA SER A 268 16.55 24.19 -12.47
C SER A 268 15.58 23.01 -12.31
N ARG A 269 15.38 22.53 -11.07
CA ARG A 269 14.49 21.39 -10.78
C ARG A 269 13.01 21.71 -11.00
N ILE A 270 12.53 22.87 -10.53
CA ILE A 270 11.13 23.29 -10.70
C ILE A 270 10.80 23.58 -12.17
N SER A 271 11.76 24.14 -12.92
CA SER A 271 11.68 24.26 -14.38
C SER A 271 11.66 22.91 -15.09
N ASN A 272 12.39 21.91 -14.60
CA ASN A 272 12.32 20.57 -15.18
C ASN A 272 10.95 19.91 -14.90
N ALA A 273 10.42 20.09 -13.69
CA ALA A 273 9.07 19.62 -13.33
C ALA A 273 7.97 20.28 -14.17
N SER A 274 8.06 21.58 -14.48
CA SER A 274 7.04 22.31 -15.26
C SER A 274 6.87 21.79 -16.71
N LYS A 275 7.86 21.08 -17.24
CA LYS A 275 7.81 20.44 -18.57
C LYS A 275 6.96 19.15 -18.59
N ASN A 276 6.59 18.62 -17.42
CA ASN A 276 5.75 17.43 -17.27
C ASN A 276 4.55 17.77 -16.39
N ARG A 277 3.34 17.73 -16.97
CA ARG A 277 2.08 18.07 -16.27
C ARG A 277 1.92 17.31 -14.94
N SER A 278 2.34 16.05 -14.86
CA SER A 278 2.24 15.28 -13.62
C SER A 278 3.23 15.75 -12.56
N LEU A 279 4.51 15.92 -12.89
CA LEU A 279 5.49 16.46 -11.94
C LEU A 279 5.10 17.87 -11.47
N TRP A 280 4.52 18.68 -12.36
CA TRP A 280 4.00 20.01 -12.02
C TRP A 280 2.83 19.98 -11.05
N ALA A 281 1.84 19.09 -11.28
CA ALA A 281 0.73 18.87 -10.36
C ALA A 281 1.21 18.34 -9.00
N GLN A 282 2.19 17.43 -8.99
CA GLN A 282 2.79 16.90 -7.77
C GLN A 282 3.48 18.02 -6.97
N ALA A 283 4.30 18.84 -7.63
CA ALA A 283 4.99 19.97 -6.99
C ALA A 283 4.01 21.00 -6.40
N ALA A 284 2.87 21.23 -7.05
CA ALA A 284 1.82 22.10 -6.53
C ALA A 284 1.10 21.50 -5.31
N ALA A 285 0.73 20.22 -5.35
CA ALA A 285 -0.03 19.57 -4.29
C ALA A 285 0.72 19.47 -2.95
N VAL A 286 2.05 19.34 -2.98
CA VAL A 286 2.90 19.35 -1.77
C VAL A 286 3.62 20.68 -1.54
N GLY A 287 3.16 21.77 -2.16
CA GLY A 287 3.69 23.11 -1.94
C GLY A 287 5.14 23.36 -2.42
N LEU A 288 5.83 22.36 -2.98
CA LEU A 288 7.20 22.51 -3.51
C LEU A 288 7.31 23.56 -4.62
N ARG A 289 6.24 23.74 -5.41
CA ARG A 289 6.14 24.79 -6.44
C ARG A 289 6.14 26.19 -5.83
N ASP A 290 5.56 26.33 -4.65
CA ASP A 290 5.37 27.63 -3.98
C ASP A 290 6.31 27.76 -2.76
N GLY A 291 7.28 26.84 -2.63
CA GLY A 291 8.22 26.69 -1.50
C GLY A 291 9.41 27.65 -1.50
N ALA A 292 9.42 28.63 -2.40
CA ALA A 292 10.25 29.82 -2.25
C ALA A 292 9.66 30.66 -1.10
N ALA A 293 10.41 30.80 -0.01
CA ALA A 293 9.96 31.58 1.13
C ALA A 293 9.78 33.06 0.74
N GLY A 294 8.82 33.74 1.38
CA GLY A 294 8.53 35.15 1.11
C GLY A 294 9.66 36.13 1.45
N ASP A 295 10.78 35.64 1.99
CA ASP A 295 12.02 36.38 2.21
C ASP A 295 13.02 36.29 1.03
N GLY A 296 12.68 35.55 -0.02
CA GLY A 296 13.52 35.35 -1.21
C GLY A 296 14.54 34.21 -1.08
N SER A 297 14.36 33.27 -0.14
CA SER A 297 15.21 32.09 0.02
C SER A 297 14.47 30.76 -0.27
N VAL A 298 15.23 29.67 -0.47
CA VAL A 298 14.68 28.32 -0.63
C VAL A 298 15.32 27.37 0.38
N ASP A 299 14.51 26.61 1.10
CA ASP A 299 14.99 25.55 1.99
C ASP A 299 15.59 24.39 1.15
N PRO A 300 16.81 23.91 1.44
CA PRO A 300 17.38 22.72 0.79
C PRO A 300 16.48 21.48 0.78
N ALA A 301 15.57 21.34 1.76
CA ALA A 301 14.57 20.27 1.79
C ALA A 301 13.54 20.38 0.66
N VAL A 302 13.13 21.60 0.26
CA VAL A 302 12.26 21.82 -0.92
C VAL A 302 13.00 21.41 -2.20
N VAL A 303 14.29 21.75 -2.30
CA VAL A 303 15.13 21.37 -3.44
C VAL A 303 15.27 19.84 -3.54
N ALA A 304 15.52 19.16 -2.42
CA ALA A 304 15.55 17.69 -2.35
C ALA A 304 14.18 17.07 -2.68
N GLY A 305 13.08 17.70 -2.25
CA GLY A 305 11.72 17.27 -2.55
C GLY A 305 11.39 17.25 -4.05
N LEU A 306 12.07 18.07 -4.86
CA LEU A 306 11.92 18.12 -6.32
C LEU A 306 12.75 17.06 -7.10
N GLU A 307 13.43 16.14 -6.43
CA GLU A 307 14.11 15.03 -7.13
C GLU A 307 13.11 14.02 -7.68
N VAL A 308 13.28 13.62 -8.95
CA VAL A 308 12.42 12.61 -9.59
C VAL A 308 12.96 11.21 -9.23
N THR A 309 12.09 10.38 -8.64
CA THR A 309 12.38 8.99 -8.27
C THR A 309 12.33 8.05 -9.48
N GLY A 310 12.76 6.79 -9.30
CA GLY A 310 12.68 5.75 -10.34
C GLY A 310 11.25 5.47 -10.85
N THR A 311 10.23 5.79 -10.05
CA THR A 311 8.81 5.66 -10.41
C THR A 311 8.23 6.86 -11.18
N GLY A 312 8.99 7.94 -11.37
CA GLY A 312 8.48 9.18 -11.95
C GLY A 312 7.68 10.05 -10.98
N LEU A 313 7.83 9.85 -9.67
CA LEU A 313 7.29 10.73 -8.63
C LEU A 313 8.35 11.73 -8.18
N LEU A 314 7.93 12.90 -7.69
CA LEU A 314 8.81 13.79 -6.93
C LEU A 314 9.04 13.23 -5.53
N ALA A 315 10.26 13.32 -5.00
CA ALA A 315 10.63 12.76 -3.70
C ALA A 315 9.78 13.31 -2.54
N GLY A 316 9.45 14.60 -2.55
CA GLY A 316 8.56 15.20 -1.55
C GLY A 316 7.10 14.76 -1.69
N PHE A 317 6.63 14.55 -2.92
CA PHE A 317 5.29 14.00 -3.18
C PHE A 317 5.19 12.52 -2.77
N ALA A 318 6.22 11.72 -3.07
CA ALA A 318 6.33 10.34 -2.62
C ALA A 318 6.31 10.25 -1.08
N ALA A 319 7.05 11.13 -0.39
CA ALA A 319 7.03 11.21 1.07
C ALA A 319 5.64 11.57 1.64
N GLU A 320 4.94 12.54 1.05
CA GLU A 320 3.57 12.93 1.45
C GLU A 320 2.57 11.77 1.33
N ILE A 321 2.69 10.95 0.29
CA ILE A 321 1.83 9.76 0.11
C ILE A 321 2.35 8.52 0.86
N GLY A 322 3.32 8.67 1.76
CA GLY A 322 3.83 7.60 2.64
C GLY A 322 4.83 6.64 1.98
N LEU A 323 5.31 6.91 0.76
CA LEU A 323 6.36 6.13 0.11
C LEU A 323 7.74 6.58 0.63
N THR A 324 8.29 5.82 1.58
CA THR A 324 9.63 6.08 2.12
C THR A 324 10.72 5.62 1.14
N ASN A 325 11.39 6.60 0.51
CA ASN A 325 12.63 6.51 -0.27
C ASN A 325 13.05 5.12 -0.83
N ARG A 326 12.82 4.94 -2.14
CA ARG A 326 13.35 3.88 -3.04
C ARG A 326 12.64 2.51 -3.09
N THR A 327 11.51 2.30 -2.42
CA THR A 327 10.59 1.25 -2.90
C THR A 327 9.92 1.73 -4.18
N ASP A 328 10.43 1.29 -5.34
CA ASP A 328 9.93 1.68 -6.66
C ASP A 328 8.52 1.09 -6.92
N ASN A 329 7.52 1.73 -6.32
CA ASN A 329 6.12 1.40 -6.49
C ASN A 329 5.57 1.95 -7.83
N ALA A 330 5.95 1.27 -8.92
CA ALA A 330 5.53 1.63 -10.26
C ALA A 330 4.01 1.65 -10.44
N THR A 331 3.26 0.90 -9.63
CA THR A 331 1.78 0.96 -9.61
C THR A 331 1.30 2.32 -9.12
N VAL A 332 1.71 2.76 -7.92
CA VAL A 332 1.33 4.08 -7.39
C VAL A 332 1.82 5.23 -8.29
N GLY A 333 3.01 5.11 -8.89
CA GLY A 333 3.50 6.06 -9.90
C GLY A 333 2.57 6.22 -11.12
N ARG A 334 2.03 5.11 -11.64
CA ARG A 334 1.02 5.12 -12.72
C ARG A 334 -0.33 5.66 -12.29
N LEU A 335 -0.73 5.49 -11.02
CA LEU A 335 -1.98 6.08 -10.49
C LEU A 335 -1.83 7.59 -10.37
N ALA A 336 -0.77 8.06 -9.71
CA ALA A 336 -0.49 9.49 -9.57
C ALA A 336 -0.36 10.18 -10.94
N THR A 337 0.28 9.54 -11.92
CA THR A 337 0.38 10.09 -13.29
C THR A 337 -0.99 10.28 -13.94
N ARG A 338 -1.91 9.31 -13.81
CA ARG A 338 -3.27 9.38 -14.39
C ARG A 338 -4.15 10.43 -13.73
N LEU A 339 -4.06 10.59 -12.41
CA LEU A 339 -4.85 11.56 -11.63
C LEU A 339 -4.33 13.00 -11.73
N ALA A 340 -3.16 13.22 -12.35
CA ALA A 340 -2.54 14.54 -12.37
C ALA A 340 -3.21 15.56 -13.31
N ASP A 341 -4.13 15.14 -14.18
CA ASP A 341 -4.68 16.01 -15.22
C ASP A 341 -5.51 17.17 -14.64
N ALA A 342 -6.30 16.93 -13.59
CA ALA A 342 -7.03 17.98 -12.87
C ALA A 342 -6.20 18.70 -11.80
N GLY A 343 -5.02 18.16 -11.44
CA GLY A 343 -4.35 18.44 -10.17
C GLY A 343 -4.96 17.59 -9.04
N TYR A 344 -4.22 17.40 -7.94
CA TYR A 344 -4.65 16.52 -6.85
C TYR A 344 -5.55 17.23 -5.83
N THR A 345 -6.71 16.65 -5.58
CA THR A 345 -7.58 16.94 -4.44
C THR A 345 -7.15 16.15 -3.19
N GLU A 346 -7.66 16.53 -2.01
CA GLU A 346 -7.41 15.77 -0.77
C GLU A 346 -7.93 14.31 -0.84
N THR A 347 -8.98 14.07 -1.64
CA THR A 347 -9.52 12.72 -1.87
C THR A 347 -8.52 11.86 -2.64
N GLU A 348 -7.91 12.42 -3.70
CA GLU A 348 -6.91 11.73 -4.50
C GLU A 348 -5.59 11.53 -3.74
N LEU A 349 -5.17 12.50 -2.92
CA LEU A 349 -4.02 12.32 -2.02
C LEU A 349 -4.30 11.22 -0.98
N THR A 350 -5.50 11.18 -0.41
CA THR A 350 -5.91 10.11 0.54
C THR A 350 -5.96 8.74 -0.14
N TYR A 351 -6.51 8.66 -1.37
CA TYR A 351 -6.48 7.44 -2.17
C TYR A 351 -5.04 6.99 -2.47
N LEU A 352 -4.14 7.90 -2.85
CA LEU A 352 -2.74 7.57 -3.13
C LEU A 352 -1.98 7.10 -1.86
N ARG A 353 -2.23 7.70 -0.69
CA ARG A 353 -1.71 7.24 0.62
C ARG A 353 -2.19 5.83 0.95
N ARG A 354 -3.49 5.54 0.74
CA ARG A 354 -4.07 4.21 0.96
C ARG A 354 -3.56 3.19 -0.05
N ALA A 355 -3.48 3.56 -1.34
CA ALA A 355 -2.92 2.72 -2.39
C ALA A 355 -1.45 2.37 -2.12
N ALA A 356 -0.62 3.32 -1.64
CA ALA A 356 0.75 3.05 -1.19
C ALA A 356 0.79 2.04 -0.03
N THR A 357 -0.09 2.17 0.96
CA THR A 357 -0.20 1.25 2.09
C THR A 357 -0.64 -0.16 1.66
N VAL A 358 -1.64 -0.26 0.79
CA VAL A 358 -2.15 -1.53 0.25
C VAL A 358 -1.12 -2.23 -0.62
N THR A 359 -0.45 -1.51 -1.52
CA THR A 359 0.56 -2.07 -2.43
C THR A 359 1.86 -2.46 -1.74
N ALA A 360 2.13 -1.97 -0.52
CA ALA A 360 3.25 -2.40 0.31
C ALA A 360 3.03 -3.78 0.99
N VAL A 361 1.79 -4.28 1.03
CA VAL A 361 1.41 -5.55 1.67
C VAL A 361 0.89 -6.51 0.60
N PRO A 362 1.68 -7.52 0.16
CA PRO A 362 1.33 -8.34 -1.01
C PRO A 362 -0.08 -8.98 -0.97
N PRO A 363 -0.57 -9.49 0.19
CA PRO A 363 -1.96 -9.95 0.30
C PRO A 363 -3.01 -8.90 -0.06
N ARG A 364 -2.90 -7.70 0.52
CA ARG A 364 -3.83 -6.59 0.25
C ARG A 364 -3.70 -6.09 -1.19
N TYR A 365 -2.49 -6.11 -1.78
CA TYR A 365 -2.31 -5.77 -3.18
C TYR A 365 -3.06 -6.73 -4.12
N ALA A 366 -2.99 -8.04 -3.88
CA ALA A 366 -3.72 -9.03 -4.67
C ALA A 366 -5.24 -8.87 -4.54
N GLN A 367 -5.73 -8.58 -3.32
CA GLN A 367 -7.16 -8.31 -3.09
C GLN A 367 -7.60 -7.08 -3.89
N ALA A 368 -6.87 -5.97 -3.78
CA ALA A 368 -7.18 -4.73 -4.50
C ALA A 368 -7.07 -4.86 -6.03
N ARG A 369 -6.22 -5.75 -6.55
CA ARG A 369 -6.20 -6.10 -7.98
C ARG A 369 -7.39 -6.94 -8.40
N THR A 370 -7.74 -7.97 -7.63
CA THR A 370 -8.88 -8.87 -7.90
C THR A 370 -10.18 -8.07 -7.94
N LEU A 371 -10.36 -7.18 -6.97
CA LEU A 371 -11.48 -6.24 -6.87
C LEU A 371 -11.36 -5.02 -7.81
N SER A 372 -10.32 -4.94 -8.64
CA SER A 372 -10.06 -3.83 -9.59
C SER A 372 -9.95 -2.42 -8.99
N LEU A 373 -9.80 -2.29 -7.67
CA LEU A 373 -9.78 -1.04 -6.90
C LEU A 373 -8.62 -0.09 -7.25
N LEU A 374 -7.56 -0.63 -7.85
CA LEU A 374 -6.39 0.12 -8.31
C LEU A 374 -6.43 0.44 -9.82
N GLU A 375 -7.48 0.02 -10.54
CA GLU A 375 -7.58 0.21 -11.98
C GLU A 375 -8.80 1.05 -12.36
N GLN A 376 -10.00 0.66 -11.91
CA GLN A 376 -11.25 1.35 -12.24
C GLN A 376 -11.24 2.85 -11.88
N PRO A 377 -10.90 3.30 -10.65
CA PRO A 377 -11.03 4.71 -10.26
C PRO A 377 -10.12 5.68 -11.04
N THR A 378 -9.13 5.15 -11.75
CA THR A 378 -8.15 5.95 -12.51
C THR A 378 -8.43 5.97 -14.02
N THR A 379 -9.53 5.37 -14.46
CA THR A 379 -9.94 5.38 -15.88
C THR A 379 -10.64 6.68 -16.25
N ASP A 380 -11.44 7.23 -15.31
CA ASP A 380 -12.19 8.48 -15.49
C ASP A 380 -11.38 9.74 -15.10
N GLY A 381 -10.15 9.56 -14.60
CA GLY A 381 -9.23 10.65 -14.25
C GLY A 381 -9.51 11.36 -12.93
N THR A 382 -10.49 10.91 -12.14
CA THR A 382 -10.86 11.47 -10.83
C THR A 382 -11.24 10.35 -9.85
N VAL A 383 -10.89 10.49 -8.57
CA VAL A 383 -11.22 9.50 -7.52
C VAL A 383 -12.29 10.02 -6.56
N THR A 384 -13.22 9.16 -6.15
CA THR A 384 -14.26 9.46 -5.15
C THR A 384 -13.84 9.03 -3.73
N THR A 385 -14.60 9.48 -2.72
CA THR A 385 -14.41 9.00 -1.34
C THR A 385 -14.62 7.49 -1.22
N GLU A 386 -15.57 6.92 -1.98
CA GLU A 386 -15.89 5.49 -1.97
C GLU A 386 -14.72 4.64 -2.49
N ASP A 387 -14.07 5.06 -3.59
CA ASP A 387 -12.87 4.40 -4.12
C ASP A 387 -11.71 4.41 -3.12
N SER A 388 -11.59 5.50 -2.36
CA SER A 388 -10.61 5.63 -1.28
C SER A 388 -10.94 4.71 -0.12
N ASP A 389 -12.21 4.65 0.31
CA ASP A 389 -12.67 3.81 1.42
C ASP A 389 -12.66 2.32 1.08
N ALA A 390 -12.76 1.95 -0.20
CA ALA A 390 -12.59 0.57 -0.66
C ALA A 390 -11.17 0.01 -0.42
N LEU A 391 -10.15 0.87 -0.26
CA LEU A 391 -8.77 0.47 0.07
C LEU A 391 -8.50 0.34 1.57
N VAL A 392 -9.53 0.43 2.42
CA VAL A 392 -9.41 0.30 3.87
C VAL A 392 -9.52 -1.18 4.29
N ASP A 393 -8.72 -1.54 5.29
CA ASP A 393 -8.86 -2.74 6.13
C ASP A 393 -9.20 -2.21 7.53
N SER A 394 -10.49 -2.11 7.83
CA SER A 394 -11.02 -1.47 9.04
C SER A 394 -10.76 -2.30 10.29
N SER A 395 -10.60 -3.62 10.12
CA SER A 395 -10.45 -4.57 11.22
C SER A 395 -8.99 -4.80 11.63
N GLY A 396 -8.05 -4.51 10.72
CA GLY A 396 -6.62 -4.78 10.88
C GLY A 396 -6.22 -6.24 10.67
N ASP A 397 -7.13 -7.09 10.16
CA ASP A 397 -6.92 -8.53 10.03
C ASP A 397 -6.15 -8.96 8.76
N GLY A 398 -5.97 -8.05 7.79
CA GLY A 398 -5.31 -8.31 6.52
C GLY A 398 -6.26 -8.37 5.32
N LEU A 399 -7.58 -8.34 5.53
CA LEU A 399 -8.61 -8.25 4.50
C LEU A 399 -9.05 -6.80 4.28
N LEU A 400 -9.13 -6.38 3.02
CA LEU A 400 -9.79 -5.13 2.65
C LEU A 400 -11.30 -5.26 2.86
N ASP A 401 -11.95 -4.20 3.30
CA ASP A 401 -13.38 -4.18 3.62
C ASP A 401 -14.29 -4.69 2.48
N PRO A 402 -14.03 -4.40 1.18
CA PRO A 402 -14.81 -4.99 0.09
C PRO A 402 -14.54 -6.48 -0.11
N MET A 403 -13.33 -6.98 0.18
CA MET A 403 -13.01 -8.42 0.14
C MET A 403 -13.74 -9.15 1.26
N ALA A 404 -13.72 -8.61 2.49
CA ALA A 404 -14.49 -9.15 3.61
C ALA A 404 -15.98 -9.24 3.26
N ARG A 405 -16.56 -8.17 2.69
CA ARG A 405 -17.96 -8.18 2.22
C ARG A 405 -18.21 -9.19 1.11
N GLN A 406 -17.29 -9.35 0.16
CA GLN A 406 -17.40 -10.34 -0.91
C GLN A 406 -17.51 -11.77 -0.33
N ILE A 407 -16.66 -12.11 0.64
CA ILE A 407 -16.66 -13.44 1.27
C ILE A 407 -17.71 -13.62 2.39
N GLY A 408 -18.73 -12.76 2.45
CA GLY A 408 -19.84 -12.84 3.42
C GLY A 408 -19.48 -12.46 4.86
N VAL A 409 -18.39 -11.72 5.07
CA VAL A 409 -17.86 -11.34 6.40
C VAL A 409 -18.11 -9.86 6.69
N ASP A 410 -18.50 -9.56 7.93
CA ASP A 410 -18.58 -8.19 8.44
C ASP A 410 -17.17 -7.56 8.57
N PRO A 411 -16.86 -6.49 7.81
CA PRO A 411 -15.55 -5.82 7.87
C PRO A 411 -15.27 -5.08 9.19
N ALA A 412 -16.29 -4.85 10.04
CA ALA A 412 -16.08 -4.27 11.37
C ALA A 412 -15.57 -5.29 12.40
N THR A 413 -15.65 -6.60 12.09
CA THR A 413 -15.23 -7.69 12.97
C THR A 413 -13.91 -8.28 12.48
N ALA A 414 -12.85 -8.23 13.28
CA ALA A 414 -11.54 -8.77 12.89
C ALA A 414 -11.50 -10.31 12.81
N ASN A 415 -10.92 -10.84 11.74
CA ASN A 415 -10.73 -12.25 11.47
C ASN A 415 -9.27 -12.56 11.10
N PRO A 416 -8.29 -12.42 12.02
CA PRO A 416 -6.86 -12.62 11.71
C PRO A 416 -6.58 -13.91 10.94
N ARG A 417 -7.31 -14.98 11.27
CA ARG A 417 -7.19 -16.27 10.58
C ARG A 417 -7.65 -16.25 9.11
N LEU A 418 -8.66 -15.47 8.72
CA LEU A 418 -9.03 -15.38 7.30
C LEU A 418 -7.99 -14.55 6.52
N GLY A 419 -7.45 -13.48 7.12
CA GLY A 419 -6.33 -12.74 6.53
C GLY A 419 -5.05 -13.59 6.39
N GLU A 420 -4.74 -14.43 7.38
CA GLU A 420 -3.67 -15.44 7.31
C GLU A 420 -3.86 -16.41 6.13
N LEU A 421 -5.09 -16.87 5.86
CA LEU A 421 -5.38 -17.80 4.75
C LEU A 421 -5.44 -17.11 3.39
N ALA A 422 -5.95 -15.88 3.33
CA ALA A 422 -5.92 -15.08 2.11
C ALA A 422 -4.47 -14.74 1.70
N GLY A 423 -3.56 -14.62 2.68
CA GLY A 423 -2.15 -14.28 2.49
C GLY A 423 -1.41 -15.13 1.45
N PRO A 424 -1.35 -16.47 1.60
CA PRO A 424 -0.75 -17.36 0.60
C PRO A 424 -1.48 -17.37 -0.75
N LEU A 425 -2.81 -17.34 -0.75
CA LEU A 425 -3.64 -17.38 -1.98
C LEU A 425 -3.44 -16.12 -2.85
N ALA A 426 -3.06 -15.00 -2.24
CA ALA A 426 -2.69 -13.78 -2.94
C ALA A 426 -1.55 -13.93 -3.99
N VAL A 427 -0.71 -14.97 -3.87
CA VAL A 427 0.45 -15.16 -4.76
C VAL A 427 0.04 -15.46 -6.20
N GLY A 428 -1.03 -16.26 -6.40
CA GLY A 428 -1.64 -16.49 -7.71
C GLY A 428 -2.61 -15.38 -8.14
N GLY A 429 -3.09 -14.57 -7.18
CA GLY A 429 -4.36 -13.86 -7.28
C GLY A 429 -5.53 -14.79 -6.89
N TYR A 430 -6.67 -14.22 -6.53
CA TYR A 430 -7.84 -15.02 -6.15
C TYR A 430 -8.68 -15.32 -7.40
N GLY A 431 -8.76 -16.59 -7.79
CA GLY A 431 -9.77 -17.06 -8.75
C GLY A 431 -11.10 -17.36 -8.05
N ASP A 432 -12.08 -17.80 -8.83
CA ASP A 432 -13.40 -18.18 -8.32
C ASP A 432 -13.30 -19.30 -7.25
N THR A 433 -12.35 -20.23 -7.41
CA THR A 433 -12.08 -21.32 -6.46
C THR A 433 -11.51 -20.81 -5.13
N GLU A 434 -10.53 -19.90 -5.16
CA GLU A 434 -9.97 -19.30 -3.94
C GLU A 434 -10.99 -18.45 -3.18
N LEU A 435 -11.85 -17.72 -3.91
CA LEU A 435 -12.94 -16.93 -3.30
C LEU A 435 -13.99 -17.83 -2.65
N ALA A 436 -14.48 -18.85 -3.37
CA ALA A 436 -15.41 -19.84 -2.82
C ALA A 436 -14.83 -20.61 -1.62
N TYR A 437 -13.52 -20.85 -1.61
CA TYR A 437 -12.85 -21.45 -0.46
C TYR A 437 -12.85 -20.51 0.75
N LEU A 438 -12.51 -19.23 0.57
CA LEU A 438 -12.55 -18.23 1.64
C LEU A 438 -13.97 -18.03 2.19
N GLU A 439 -14.98 -18.04 1.32
CA GLU A 439 -16.41 -18.04 1.69
C GLU A 439 -16.78 -19.26 2.54
N ARG A 440 -16.42 -20.49 2.12
CA ARG A 440 -16.70 -21.70 2.91
C ARG A 440 -16.00 -21.63 4.27
N VAL A 441 -14.72 -21.28 4.34
CA VAL A 441 -13.99 -21.16 5.62
C VAL A 441 -14.56 -20.04 6.50
N ALA A 442 -15.04 -18.94 5.93
CA ALA A 442 -15.75 -17.89 6.67
C ALA A 442 -17.07 -18.41 7.27
N ALA A 443 -17.85 -19.20 6.51
CA ALA A 443 -19.07 -19.84 6.99
C ALA A 443 -18.82 -20.85 8.11
N LEU A 444 -17.62 -21.45 8.20
CA LEU A 444 -17.25 -22.33 9.32
C LEU A 444 -16.96 -21.59 10.64
N ARG A 445 -16.75 -20.26 10.61
CA ARG A 445 -16.35 -19.45 11.78
C ARG A 445 -17.26 -19.59 13.02
N PRO A 446 -18.61 -19.62 12.93
CA PRO A 446 -19.50 -19.73 14.09
C PRO A 446 -19.29 -21.00 14.92
N TYR A 447 -18.71 -22.03 14.32
CA TYR A 447 -18.49 -23.35 14.92
C TYR A 447 -17.14 -23.48 15.65
N ARG A 448 -16.32 -22.42 15.68
CA ARG A 448 -15.04 -22.42 16.39
C ARG A 448 -15.22 -22.67 17.89
N GLY A 449 -14.57 -23.71 18.39
CA GLY A 449 -14.54 -24.06 19.81
C GLY A 449 -15.34 -25.32 20.15
N ASN A 450 -16.21 -25.78 19.25
CA ASN A 450 -16.80 -27.10 19.32
C ASN A 450 -15.84 -28.13 18.68
N GLY A 451 -15.61 -29.28 19.35
CA GLY A 451 -14.68 -30.31 18.92
C GLY A 451 -15.16 -31.21 17.77
N TYR A 452 -16.48 -31.28 17.55
CA TYR A 452 -17.09 -32.11 16.51
C TYR A 452 -17.51 -31.34 15.27
N GLU A 453 -17.92 -30.08 15.43
CA GLU A 453 -18.44 -29.27 14.32
C GLU A 453 -17.40 -28.96 13.24
N ARG A 454 -17.93 -28.53 12.09
CA ARG A 454 -17.22 -28.38 10.80
C ARG A 454 -15.88 -27.62 10.86
N TRP A 455 -15.67 -26.69 11.80
CA TRP A 455 -14.36 -26.03 11.97
C TRP A 455 -13.27 -27.00 12.47
N ALA A 456 -13.59 -27.90 13.39
CA ALA A 456 -12.64 -28.90 13.89
C ALA A 456 -12.35 -29.95 12.81
N GLN A 457 -13.39 -30.38 12.09
CA GLN A 457 -13.30 -31.27 10.93
C GLN A 457 -12.38 -30.72 9.83
N ALA A 458 -12.59 -29.47 9.40
CA ALA A 458 -11.75 -28.82 8.39
C ALA A 458 -10.28 -28.70 8.83
N ARG A 459 -10.02 -28.58 10.15
CA ARG A 459 -8.66 -28.64 10.69
C ARG A 459 -8.08 -30.05 10.63
N GLN A 460 -8.85 -31.08 10.98
CA GLN A 460 -8.42 -32.47 10.91
C GLN A 460 -7.99 -32.86 9.49
N LEU A 461 -8.75 -32.43 8.48
CA LEU A 461 -8.46 -32.64 7.06
C LEU A 461 -7.30 -31.78 6.50
N GLY A 462 -6.63 -30.96 7.33
CA GLY A 462 -5.59 -30.01 6.87
C GLY A 462 -6.11 -28.86 5.99
N LEU A 463 -7.43 -28.76 5.78
CA LEU A 463 -8.06 -27.79 4.88
C LEU A 463 -7.96 -26.35 5.36
N LEU A 464 -7.50 -26.11 6.59
CA LEU A 464 -7.29 -24.79 7.16
C LEU A 464 -5.81 -24.37 7.28
N ASP A 465 -4.86 -25.19 6.85
CA ASP A 465 -3.41 -24.92 6.96
C ASP A 465 -2.68 -25.34 5.68
N ASP A 466 -2.67 -26.65 5.40
CA ASP A 466 -1.94 -27.24 4.28
C ASP A 466 -2.55 -26.86 2.93
N ALA A 467 -3.88 -26.71 2.87
CA ALA A 467 -4.58 -26.41 1.62
C ALA A 467 -4.16 -25.09 0.96
N VAL A 468 -3.76 -24.09 1.75
CA VAL A 468 -3.33 -22.79 1.21
C VAL A 468 -1.80 -22.68 1.06
N ALA A 469 -1.03 -23.65 1.56
CA ALA A 469 0.43 -23.55 1.66
C ALA A 469 1.15 -23.35 0.31
N ASN A 470 0.56 -23.85 -0.78
CA ASN A 470 1.07 -23.71 -2.15
C ASN A 470 0.52 -22.48 -2.90
N GLY A 471 -0.35 -21.68 -2.27
CA GLY A 471 -0.92 -20.45 -2.83
C GLY A 471 -2.08 -20.65 -3.83
N THR A 472 -2.66 -21.85 -3.90
CA THR A 472 -3.80 -22.22 -4.76
C THR A 472 -4.68 -23.24 -4.06
N VAL A 473 -6.00 -23.20 -4.26
CA VAL A 473 -6.93 -24.22 -3.75
C VAL A 473 -7.49 -25.06 -4.90
N THR A 474 -7.63 -26.37 -4.68
CA THR A 474 -8.21 -27.30 -5.65
C THR A 474 -9.73 -27.45 -5.48
N GLU A 475 -10.43 -27.79 -6.56
CA GLU A 475 -11.87 -28.13 -6.50
C GLU A 475 -12.16 -29.29 -5.51
N GLY A 476 -11.23 -30.24 -5.36
CA GLY A 476 -11.35 -31.33 -4.38
C GLY A 476 -11.27 -30.83 -2.93
N GLN A 477 -10.38 -29.90 -2.61
CA GLN A 477 -10.33 -29.27 -1.27
C GLN A 477 -11.54 -28.39 -1.00
N LEU A 478 -12.04 -27.68 -2.02
CA LEU A 478 -13.29 -26.93 -1.93
C LEU A 478 -14.47 -27.87 -1.65
N GLY A 479 -14.58 -28.96 -2.42
CA GLY A 479 -15.58 -30.02 -2.27
C GLY A 479 -15.53 -30.71 -0.91
N ALA A 480 -14.34 -30.92 -0.35
CA ALA A 480 -14.15 -31.48 1.00
C ALA A 480 -14.60 -30.55 2.13
N LEU A 481 -14.76 -29.24 1.88
CA LEU A 481 -15.46 -28.29 2.78
C LEU A 481 -16.98 -28.23 2.53
N GLY A 482 -17.51 -29.08 1.63
CA GLY A 482 -18.94 -29.28 1.44
C GLY A 482 -19.59 -30.05 2.60
N ASN A 483 -20.90 -30.14 2.55
CA ASN A 483 -21.77 -30.80 3.54
C ASN A 483 -23.11 -30.95 2.81
N ASP A 484 -23.12 -31.81 1.79
CA ASP A 484 -24.07 -31.74 0.67
C ASP A 484 -25.46 -32.31 1.00
N ASP A 485 -25.56 -33.14 2.04
CA ASP A 485 -26.78 -33.72 2.60
C ASP A 485 -27.37 -32.94 3.81
N GLU A 486 -26.67 -31.87 4.22
CA GLU A 486 -26.96 -31.02 5.37
C GLU A 486 -26.79 -31.64 6.78
N ASP A 487 -26.14 -32.81 6.93
CA ASP A 487 -26.08 -33.54 8.22
C ASP A 487 -25.15 -32.91 9.31
N ARG A 488 -24.17 -32.08 8.92
CA ARG A 488 -23.12 -31.37 9.72
C ARG A 488 -21.74 -32.04 9.71
N LEU A 489 -21.59 -33.18 9.07
CA LEU A 489 -20.31 -33.77 8.69
C LEU A 489 -19.85 -33.15 7.35
N LEU A 490 -18.54 -32.93 7.21
CA LEU A 490 -17.97 -32.42 5.97
C LEU A 490 -17.73 -33.58 4.99
N ASN A 491 -18.03 -33.37 3.71
CA ASN A 491 -17.83 -34.37 2.64
C ASN A 491 -16.44 -35.03 2.67
N GLY A 492 -15.41 -34.29 3.11
CA GLY A 492 -14.04 -34.82 3.28
C GLY A 492 -13.88 -35.78 4.46
N ILE A 493 -14.55 -35.52 5.59
CA ILE A 493 -14.58 -36.44 6.74
C ILE A 493 -15.36 -37.69 6.39
N GLU A 494 -16.48 -37.54 5.71
CA GLU A 494 -17.31 -38.64 5.24
C GLU A 494 -16.54 -39.60 4.34
N ALA A 495 -15.81 -39.06 3.36
CA ALA A 495 -14.94 -39.83 2.50
C ALA A 495 -13.77 -40.52 3.24
N GLU A 496 -13.28 -39.95 4.34
CA GLU A 496 -12.30 -40.62 5.23
C GLU A 496 -12.93 -41.68 6.13
N PHE A 497 -14.18 -41.49 6.54
CA PHE A 497 -14.90 -42.38 7.47
C PHE A 497 -15.59 -43.56 6.77
N GLY A 498 -15.93 -43.40 5.49
CA GLY A 498 -16.60 -44.40 4.66
C GLY A 498 -18.11 -44.17 4.49
N THR A 499 -18.60 -42.95 4.72
CA THR A 499 -20.01 -42.56 4.48
C THR A 499 -20.19 -41.93 3.10
N ASP A 500 -21.45 -41.76 2.66
CA ASP A 500 -21.83 -41.17 1.37
C ASP A 500 -22.30 -39.70 1.56
N PRO A 501 -21.54 -38.69 1.10
CA PRO A 501 -21.87 -37.26 1.27
C PRO A 501 -23.19 -36.76 0.69
N GLN A 502 -23.99 -37.64 0.07
CA GLN A 502 -25.34 -37.33 -0.40
C GLN A 502 -26.42 -37.95 0.51
N ARG A 503 -26.04 -38.52 1.66
CA ARG A 503 -26.91 -39.32 2.54
C ARG A 503 -26.56 -39.15 4.02
N ALA A 504 -27.29 -38.26 4.68
CA ALA A 504 -27.18 -37.94 6.12
C ALA A 504 -27.27 -39.12 7.11
N ASP A 505 -27.68 -40.30 6.63
CA ASP A 505 -27.67 -41.59 7.31
C ASP A 505 -27.28 -42.62 6.24
N THR A 506 -26.00 -42.97 6.19
CA THR A 506 -25.45 -43.86 5.15
C THR A 506 -25.82 -45.32 5.40
N SER A 507 -25.77 -45.77 6.66
CA SER A 507 -26.07 -47.15 7.05
C SER A 507 -27.56 -47.48 6.96
N GLY A 508 -28.45 -46.51 7.24
CA GLY A 508 -29.90 -46.70 7.31
C GLY A 508 -30.41 -47.14 8.69
N ASP A 509 -29.56 -47.18 9.72
CA ASP A 509 -29.99 -47.39 11.12
C ASP A 509 -30.62 -46.14 11.76
N GLY A 510 -30.64 -45.03 11.02
CA GLY A 510 -31.24 -43.76 11.41
C GLY A 510 -30.35 -42.89 12.26
N TYR A 511 -29.18 -43.36 12.75
CA TYR A 511 -28.20 -42.47 13.36
C TYR A 511 -27.56 -41.64 12.26
N LEU A 512 -27.63 -40.31 12.39
CA LEU A 512 -27.01 -39.44 11.41
C LEU A 512 -25.49 -39.58 11.45
N ASP A 513 -24.84 -39.55 10.29
CA ASP A 513 -23.43 -39.93 10.13
C ASP A 513 -22.50 -39.09 11.03
N HIS A 514 -22.83 -37.81 11.28
CA HIS A 514 -22.11 -36.97 12.24
C HIS A 514 -22.16 -37.49 13.69
N LEU A 515 -23.28 -38.07 14.14
CA LEU A 515 -23.40 -38.69 15.47
C LEU A 515 -22.58 -39.97 15.57
N VAL A 516 -22.56 -40.76 14.49
CA VAL A 516 -21.80 -42.01 14.36
C VAL A 516 -20.29 -41.71 14.38
N TRP A 517 -19.84 -40.74 13.57
CA TRP A 517 -18.45 -40.32 13.49
C TRP A 517 -17.92 -39.69 14.79
N GLY A 518 -18.68 -38.80 15.41
CA GLY A 518 -18.23 -38.04 16.58
C GLY A 518 -18.65 -38.69 17.91
N PRO A 519 -19.79 -38.27 18.50
CA PRO A 519 -20.25 -38.72 19.81
C PRO A 519 -20.20 -40.24 20.06
N MET A 520 -20.65 -41.07 19.13
CA MET A 520 -20.74 -42.52 19.35
C MET A 520 -19.36 -43.20 19.36
N ARG A 521 -18.50 -42.85 18.40
CA ARG A 521 -17.11 -43.31 18.35
C ARG A 521 -16.32 -42.89 19.59
N ASP A 522 -16.47 -41.64 20.02
CA ASP A 522 -15.73 -41.10 21.18
C ASP A 522 -16.27 -41.63 22.52
N LEU A 523 -17.54 -42.06 22.58
CA LEU A 523 -18.10 -42.87 23.68
C LEU A 523 -17.55 -44.31 23.71
N GLY A 524 -16.73 -44.71 22.73
CA GLY A 524 -16.16 -46.05 22.63
C GLY A 524 -17.14 -47.12 22.14
N LEU A 525 -18.24 -46.71 21.49
CA LEU A 525 -19.12 -47.64 20.80
C LEU A 525 -18.42 -48.18 19.53
N SER A 526 -18.66 -49.45 19.17
CA SER A 526 -18.41 -49.85 17.78
C SER A 526 -19.42 -49.16 16.89
N VAL A 527 -18.93 -48.70 15.75
CA VAL A 527 -19.69 -48.07 14.69
C VAL A 527 -19.22 -48.62 13.35
N THR A 528 -20.14 -48.81 12.41
CA THR A 528 -19.91 -49.43 11.11
C THR A 528 -20.52 -48.54 10.03
N PRO A 529 -19.78 -47.55 9.48
CA PRO A 529 -20.42 -46.40 8.82
C PRO A 529 -21.25 -46.70 7.55
N GLY A 530 -21.11 -47.88 6.96
CA GLY A 530 -21.88 -48.35 5.81
C GLY A 530 -22.75 -49.59 6.07
N GLU A 531 -22.89 -50.05 7.32
CA GLU A 531 -23.70 -51.23 7.70
C GLU A 531 -24.57 -50.87 8.93
N PRO A 532 -25.88 -51.21 8.98
CA PRO A 532 -26.74 -50.83 10.11
C PRO A 532 -26.23 -51.34 11.47
N ASP A 533 -26.06 -50.45 12.45
CA ASP A 533 -25.75 -50.81 13.84
C ASP A 533 -27.00 -50.71 14.74
N VAL A 534 -27.35 -51.81 15.44
CA VAL A 534 -28.49 -51.89 16.36
C VAL A 534 -28.01 -52.06 17.79
N TYR A 535 -28.20 -51.04 18.63
CA TYR A 535 -27.73 -51.03 20.02
C TYR A 535 -28.83 -51.42 21.00
N VAL A 536 -28.57 -52.44 21.83
CA VAL A 536 -29.52 -52.95 22.84
C VAL A 536 -28.93 -52.81 24.25
N GLU A 537 -29.62 -52.05 25.10
CA GLU A 537 -29.41 -51.99 26.56
C GLU A 537 -30.15 -53.17 27.20
N LEU A 538 -29.39 -54.11 27.76
CA LEU A 538 -29.89 -55.35 28.38
C LEU A 538 -29.74 -55.28 29.90
N ASP A 539 -30.87 -55.27 30.59
CA ASP A 539 -30.95 -55.37 32.05
C ASP A 539 -31.64 -56.67 32.46
N SER A 540 -31.39 -57.14 33.68
CA SER A 540 -32.14 -58.27 34.28
C SER A 540 -32.63 -57.96 35.69
N VAL A 541 -33.71 -58.61 36.08
CA VAL A 541 -34.29 -58.45 37.42
C VAL A 541 -33.45 -59.17 38.49
N SER A 542 -33.55 -58.70 39.73
CA SER A 542 -32.82 -59.23 40.88
C SER A 542 -33.00 -60.74 41.01
N GLY A 543 -31.90 -61.49 40.97
CA GLY A 543 -31.89 -62.95 41.08
C GLY A 543 -32.12 -63.71 39.76
N GLN A 544 -32.46 -63.03 38.67
CA GLN A 544 -32.57 -63.61 37.33
C GLN A 544 -31.27 -63.40 36.55
N GLU A 545 -30.70 -64.49 36.04
CA GLU A 545 -29.56 -64.45 35.12
C GLU A 545 -29.98 -63.78 33.79
N PRO A 546 -29.21 -62.82 33.25
CA PRO A 546 -29.48 -62.26 31.94
C PRO A 546 -29.20 -63.30 30.84
N ALA A 547 -29.90 -63.16 29.70
CA ALA A 547 -29.69 -63.99 28.51
C ALA A 547 -28.20 -64.18 28.20
N SER A 548 -27.77 -65.43 28.05
CA SER A 548 -26.34 -65.80 28.01
C SER A 548 -25.62 -65.24 26.78
N GLU A 549 -24.28 -65.11 26.88
CA GLU A 549 -23.47 -64.60 25.76
C GLU A 549 -23.52 -65.51 24.50
N ALA A 550 -23.95 -66.78 24.65
CA ALA A 550 -24.23 -67.65 23.51
C ALA A 550 -25.55 -67.29 22.83
N GLN A 551 -26.65 -67.17 23.59
CA GLN A 551 -27.97 -66.80 23.06
C GLN A 551 -27.95 -65.42 22.39
N LEU A 552 -27.28 -64.43 23.01
CA LEU A 552 -27.12 -63.10 22.42
C LEU A 552 -26.30 -63.13 21.12
N ARG A 553 -25.31 -64.04 21.01
CA ARG A 553 -24.53 -64.21 19.78
C ARG A 553 -25.34 -64.90 18.70
N ASP A 554 -26.13 -65.92 19.04
CA ASP A 554 -27.00 -66.61 18.08
C ASP A 554 -27.98 -65.61 17.43
N VAL A 555 -28.59 -64.72 18.24
CA VAL A 555 -29.44 -63.63 17.71
C VAL A 555 -28.65 -62.63 16.86
N ALA A 556 -27.48 -62.17 17.31
CA ALA A 556 -26.66 -61.23 16.52
C ALA A 556 -26.19 -61.83 15.18
N GLU A 557 -25.83 -63.12 15.15
CA GLU A 557 -25.43 -63.82 13.93
C GLU A 557 -26.60 -63.99 12.95
N THR A 558 -27.84 -64.20 13.43
CA THR A 558 -29.05 -64.16 12.60
C THR A 558 -29.21 -62.81 11.88
N PHE A 559 -28.96 -61.70 12.57
CA PHE A 559 -29.00 -60.37 11.94
C PHE A 559 -27.80 -60.09 11.02
N ARG A 560 -26.63 -60.66 11.32
CA ARG A 560 -25.41 -60.48 10.53
C ARG A 560 -25.39 -61.28 9.22
N SER A 561 -25.87 -62.53 9.25
CA SER A 561 -25.56 -63.53 8.20
C SER A 561 -26.69 -63.79 7.20
N GLU A 562 -27.92 -63.41 7.52
CA GLU A 562 -29.09 -63.71 6.70
C GLU A 562 -29.52 -62.61 5.69
N PRO A 563 -29.40 -61.29 5.93
CA PRO A 563 -29.97 -60.29 5.01
C PRO A 563 -29.20 -60.15 3.69
N ASP A 564 -29.75 -60.68 2.59
CA ASP A 564 -29.12 -60.65 1.26
C ASP A 564 -29.19 -59.24 0.61
N ASP A 565 -30.36 -58.60 0.63
CA ASP A 565 -30.62 -57.33 -0.08
C ASP A 565 -30.35 -56.06 0.78
N VAL A 566 -30.27 -56.22 2.10
CA VAL A 566 -30.06 -55.12 3.08
C VAL A 566 -28.60 -55.03 3.54
N GLY A 567 -27.82 -56.10 3.37
CA GLY A 567 -26.49 -56.22 3.95
C GLY A 567 -26.51 -56.64 5.43
N PRO A 568 -25.34 -56.94 6.01
CA PRO A 568 -25.23 -57.40 7.40
C PRO A 568 -25.71 -56.33 8.39
N ILE A 569 -26.46 -56.75 9.41
CA ILE A 569 -26.90 -55.87 10.50
C ILE A 569 -26.11 -56.22 11.77
N ASN A 570 -25.46 -55.22 12.35
CA ASN A 570 -24.56 -55.35 13.49
C ASN A 570 -25.33 -55.13 14.80
N VAL A 571 -25.77 -56.21 15.47
CA VAL A 571 -26.51 -56.10 16.75
C VAL A 571 -25.56 -56.13 17.95
N HIS A 572 -25.53 -55.04 18.70
CA HIS A 572 -24.64 -54.85 19.83
C HIS A 572 -25.39 -54.87 21.17
N PHE A 573 -25.12 -55.88 21.99
CA PHE A 573 -25.73 -56.02 23.32
C PHE A 573 -24.83 -55.47 24.43
N PHE A 574 -25.38 -54.59 25.27
CA PHE A 574 -24.71 -53.96 26.40
C PHE A 574 -25.45 -54.30 27.70
N ARG A 575 -24.79 -55.02 28.63
CA ARG A 575 -25.34 -55.26 29.97
C ARG A 575 -24.99 -54.12 30.91
N CYS A 576 -26.01 -53.50 31.50
CA CYS A 576 -25.85 -52.38 32.43
C CYS A 576 -26.04 -52.82 33.88
N ASP A 577 -27.27 -53.24 34.26
CA ASP A 577 -27.62 -53.57 35.64
C ASP A 577 -28.47 -54.86 35.70
N SER A 578 -28.08 -55.75 36.61
CA SER A 578 -28.67 -57.09 36.81
C SER A 578 -29.40 -57.23 38.16
N ASP A 579 -29.69 -56.11 38.84
CA ASP A 579 -30.40 -56.07 40.13
C ASP A 579 -31.69 -55.21 40.04
N ARG A 580 -32.35 -55.24 38.88
CA ARG A 580 -33.59 -54.46 38.67
C ARG A 580 -34.78 -55.03 39.47
N PRO A 581 -35.65 -54.20 40.06
CA PRO A 581 -36.96 -54.67 40.52
C PRO A 581 -37.80 -55.29 39.38
N ASP A 582 -38.52 -56.36 39.71
CA ASP A 582 -39.30 -57.14 38.76
C ASP A 582 -40.62 -56.46 38.31
N VAL A 583 -41.09 -56.82 37.12
CA VAL A 583 -42.31 -56.28 36.51
C VAL A 583 -43.26 -57.41 36.08
N SER A 584 -44.49 -57.36 36.60
CA SER A 584 -45.55 -58.33 36.31
C SER A 584 -46.58 -57.83 35.29
N ARG A 585 -46.51 -56.55 34.92
CA ARG A 585 -47.48 -55.86 34.05
C ARG A 585 -46.80 -54.81 33.18
N ALA A 586 -47.24 -54.73 31.92
CA ALA A 586 -46.76 -53.77 30.93
C ALA A 586 -46.74 -52.30 31.40
N SER A 587 -47.69 -51.87 32.25
CA SER A 587 -47.73 -50.50 32.76
C SER A 587 -46.52 -50.15 33.63
N GLN A 588 -45.90 -51.12 34.30
CA GLN A 588 -44.74 -50.90 35.18
C GLN A 588 -43.47 -50.59 34.37
N MET A 589 -43.38 -51.04 33.12
CA MET A 589 -42.25 -50.72 32.22
C MET A 589 -42.24 -49.26 31.81
N GLY A 590 -43.41 -48.64 31.58
CA GLY A 590 -43.51 -47.22 31.22
C GLY A 590 -42.90 -46.31 32.30
N ASP A 591 -43.28 -46.53 33.56
CA ASP A 591 -42.72 -45.82 34.71
C ASP A 591 -41.19 -46.04 34.81
N ARG A 592 -40.75 -47.30 34.68
CA ARG A 592 -39.35 -47.73 34.79
C ARG A 592 -38.40 -47.01 33.82
N ILE A 593 -38.83 -46.81 32.59
CA ILE A 593 -38.00 -46.22 31.52
C ILE A 593 -37.83 -44.72 31.71
N ALA A 594 -38.81 -44.06 32.34
CA ALA A 594 -38.73 -42.66 32.68
C ALA A 594 -37.69 -42.38 33.77
N GLU A 595 -37.35 -43.36 34.61
CA GLU A 595 -36.56 -43.17 35.83
C GLU A 595 -35.16 -43.81 35.80
N ASP A 596 -34.98 -45.04 35.28
CA ASP A 596 -33.81 -45.88 35.65
C ASP A 596 -32.86 -46.33 34.52
N ARG A 597 -33.07 -45.94 33.25
CA ARG A 597 -32.18 -46.36 32.14
C ARG A 597 -30.78 -45.75 32.22
N THR A 598 -29.75 -46.57 32.04
CA THR A 598 -28.33 -46.17 32.09
C THR A 598 -27.89 -45.52 30.79
N LEU A 599 -28.34 -46.04 29.65
CA LEU A 599 -27.97 -45.57 28.30
C LEU A 599 -29.02 -44.64 27.69
N ARG A 600 -29.81 -43.98 28.55
CA ARG A 600 -30.82 -43.01 28.17
C ARG A 600 -30.21 -41.89 27.31
N GLY A 601 -30.86 -41.61 26.18
CA GLY A 601 -30.43 -40.54 25.27
C GLY A 601 -29.37 -40.94 24.26
N LEU A 602 -28.91 -42.19 24.26
CA LEU A 602 -27.94 -42.72 23.29
C LEU A 602 -28.58 -43.46 22.11
N GLY A 603 -29.92 -43.51 22.02
CA GLY A 603 -30.65 -44.20 20.95
C GLY A 603 -30.85 -45.71 21.14
N PHE A 604 -30.46 -46.28 22.29
CA PHE A 604 -30.47 -47.72 22.50
C PHE A 604 -31.89 -48.28 22.69
N HIS A 605 -32.15 -49.46 22.11
CA HIS A 605 -33.33 -50.29 22.38
C HIS A 605 -33.23 -50.86 23.80
N TYR A 606 -34.28 -50.75 24.61
CA TYR A 606 -34.27 -51.26 26.00
C TYR A 606 -34.85 -52.67 26.08
N LEU A 607 -34.14 -53.60 26.73
CA LEU A 607 -34.59 -54.96 27.01
C LEU A 607 -34.44 -55.28 28.50
N LEU A 608 -35.55 -55.67 29.14
CA LEU A 608 -35.53 -56.22 30.51
C LEU A 608 -35.82 -57.72 30.50
N VAL A 609 -35.05 -58.49 31.26
CA VAL A 609 -35.27 -59.93 31.49
C VAL A 609 -35.90 -60.16 32.86
N THR A 610 -37.14 -60.66 32.91
CA THR A 610 -37.97 -60.84 34.13
C THR A 610 -37.94 -62.24 34.73
N ASP A 611 -38.34 -62.37 36.01
CA ASP A 611 -38.50 -63.64 36.72
C ASP A 611 -39.91 -64.24 36.47
N GLY A 612 -40.24 -64.44 35.19
CA GLY A 612 -41.48 -65.08 34.75
C GLY A 612 -42.35 -64.26 33.79
N SER A 613 -43.55 -64.80 33.52
CA SER A 613 -44.49 -64.29 32.53
C SER A 613 -45.07 -62.93 32.91
N LEU A 614 -45.32 -62.07 31.93
CA LEU A 614 -45.99 -60.79 32.14
C LEU A 614 -47.49 -60.89 31.89
N THR A 615 -48.30 -60.17 32.67
CA THR A 615 -49.74 -60.01 32.37
C THR A 615 -49.97 -58.81 31.46
N PHE A 616 -50.36 -59.07 30.20
CA PHE A 616 -50.82 -58.05 29.25
C PHE A 616 -52.28 -58.29 28.89
N ARG A 617 -53.12 -57.25 29.07
CA ARG A 617 -54.59 -57.30 28.79
C ARG A 617 -55.33 -58.49 29.44
N GLY A 618 -54.81 -59.01 30.56
CA GLY A 618 -55.38 -60.16 31.28
C GLY A 618 -54.92 -61.53 30.77
N THR A 619 -53.93 -61.58 29.88
CA THR A 619 -53.30 -62.81 29.38
C THR A 619 -51.82 -62.84 29.81
N GLU A 620 -51.30 -64.01 30.17
CA GLU A 620 -49.86 -64.20 30.37
C GLU A 620 -49.14 -64.28 29.03
N VAL A 621 -48.07 -63.50 28.88
CA VAL A 621 -47.20 -63.47 27.70
C VAL A 621 -45.74 -63.67 28.12
N SER A 622 -44.97 -64.36 27.28
CA SER A 622 -43.55 -64.66 27.52
C SER A 622 -42.60 -63.56 27.03
N GLY A 623 -43.14 -62.60 26.28
CA GLY A 623 -42.47 -61.38 25.84
C GLY A 623 -43.51 -60.28 25.58
N LEU A 624 -43.07 -59.04 25.59
CA LEU A 624 -43.86 -57.89 25.13
C LEU A 624 -42.95 -56.74 24.69
N THR A 625 -43.25 -56.20 23.51
CA THR A 625 -42.65 -54.97 23.01
C THR A 625 -43.66 -53.82 22.97
N TYR A 626 -43.17 -52.63 23.26
CA TYR A 626 -43.91 -51.38 23.09
C TYR A 626 -43.08 -50.39 22.28
N THR A 627 -43.64 -49.96 21.15
CA THR A 627 -43.12 -48.88 20.30
C THR A 627 -44.06 -47.68 20.39
N SER A 628 -43.51 -46.48 20.59
CA SER A 628 -44.27 -45.22 20.63
C SER A 628 -43.58 -44.17 19.78
N THR A 629 -44.36 -43.38 19.05
CA THR A 629 -43.85 -42.19 18.35
C THR A 629 -43.73 -41.04 19.34
N GLY A 630 -42.54 -40.85 19.92
CA GLY A 630 -42.23 -39.75 20.84
C GLY A 630 -41.86 -40.19 22.27
N ASP A 631 -42.26 -41.39 22.69
CA ASP A 631 -41.72 -42.05 23.89
C ASP A 631 -40.72 -43.14 23.50
N GLN A 632 -39.84 -43.52 24.43
CA GLN A 632 -38.83 -44.56 24.17
C GLN A 632 -39.47 -45.94 24.02
N SER A 633 -39.05 -46.70 23.01
CA SER A 633 -39.46 -48.10 22.87
C SER A 633 -38.76 -49.00 23.89
N TRP A 634 -39.40 -50.13 24.18
CA TRP A 634 -38.91 -51.13 25.11
C TRP A 634 -39.44 -52.52 24.83
N MET A 635 -38.66 -53.49 25.28
CA MET A 635 -38.92 -54.92 25.22
C MET A 635 -38.80 -55.48 26.64
N VAL A 636 -39.56 -56.54 26.91
CA VAL A 636 -39.41 -57.33 28.12
C VAL A 636 -39.65 -58.80 27.80
N ILE A 637 -38.78 -59.68 28.31
CA ILE A 637 -38.85 -61.13 28.07
C ILE A 637 -38.75 -61.91 29.37
N ASP A 638 -39.42 -63.06 29.39
CA ASP A 638 -39.41 -64.01 30.50
C ASP A 638 -38.09 -64.80 30.54
N GLY A 639 -37.20 -64.45 31.47
CA GLY A 639 -35.88 -65.08 31.63
C GLY A 639 -35.92 -66.54 32.12
N THR A 640 -37.09 -67.03 32.53
CA THR A 640 -37.26 -68.43 32.94
C THR A 640 -37.51 -69.37 31.75
N LEU A 641 -37.64 -68.83 30.51
CA LEU A 641 -37.84 -69.62 29.29
C LEU A 641 -36.72 -70.63 29.02
N SER A 642 -35.46 -70.25 29.22
CA SER A 642 -34.32 -71.16 29.05
C SER A 642 -34.30 -72.31 30.04
N GLN A 643 -34.87 -72.10 31.24
CA GLN A 643 -34.99 -73.11 32.29
C GLN A 643 -36.22 -74.02 32.11
N ARG A 644 -37.35 -73.46 31.65
CA ARG A 644 -38.62 -74.18 31.51
C ARG A 644 -38.79 -74.91 30.17
N VAL A 645 -38.14 -74.45 29.10
CA VAL A 645 -38.30 -75.01 27.75
C VAL A 645 -36.95 -75.42 27.16
N THR A 646 -36.24 -74.52 26.47
CA THR A 646 -34.84 -74.69 26.05
C THR A 646 -34.17 -73.32 25.95
N PRO A 647 -32.83 -73.20 26.04
CA PRO A 647 -32.11 -71.94 25.82
C PRO A 647 -32.44 -71.27 24.48
N THR A 648 -32.75 -72.06 23.44
CA THR A 648 -33.17 -71.54 22.14
C THR A 648 -34.49 -70.78 22.21
N HIS A 649 -35.45 -71.17 23.05
CA HIS A 649 -36.73 -70.45 23.16
C HIS A 649 -36.58 -69.04 23.73
N GLU A 650 -35.63 -68.81 24.64
CA GLU A 650 -35.30 -67.47 25.13
C GLU A 650 -34.62 -66.63 24.05
N ALA A 651 -33.70 -67.22 23.25
CA ALA A 651 -33.11 -66.54 22.09
C ALA A 651 -34.18 -66.18 21.03
N SER A 652 -35.12 -67.07 20.76
CA SER A 652 -36.24 -66.82 19.84
C SER A 652 -37.19 -65.75 20.38
N ALA A 653 -37.53 -65.77 21.67
CA ALA A 653 -38.34 -64.72 22.28
C ALA A 653 -37.62 -63.36 22.24
N LEU A 654 -36.31 -63.33 22.51
CA LEU A 654 -35.50 -62.12 22.40
C LEU A 654 -35.50 -61.57 20.96
N ALA A 655 -35.27 -62.44 19.96
CA ALA A 655 -35.30 -62.04 18.55
C ALA A 655 -36.70 -61.56 18.11
N HIS A 656 -37.76 -62.20 18.58
CA HIS A 656 -39.15 -61.81 18.32
C HIS A 656 -39.45 -60.39 18.83
N GLU A 657 -39.15 -60.12 20.10
CA GLU A 657 -39.35 -58.78 20.69
C GLU A 657 -38.39 -57.74 20.06
N LEU A 658 -37.15 -58.12 19.75
CA LEU A 658 -36.22 -57.26 19.02
C LEU A 658 -36.82 -56.87 17.66
N GLY A 659 -37.28 -57.84 16.86
CA GLY A 659 -37.96 -57.59 15.59
C GLY A 659 -39.12 -56.62 15.69
N HIS A 660 -39.94 -56.73 16.75
CA HIS A 660 -40.98 -55.74 17.04
C HIS A 660 -40.43 -54.34 17.29
N SER A 661 -39.35 -54.22 18.07
CA SER A 661 -38.73 -52.93 18.37
C SER A 661 -38.06 -52.29 17.14
N LEU A 662 -37.70 -53.11 16.14
CA LEU A 662 -37.16 -52.71 14.83
C LEU A 662 -38.26 -52.40 13.79
N GLY A 663 -39.55 -52.46 14.17
CA GLY A 663 -40.69 -52.04 13.35
C GLY A 663 -41.57 -53.16 12.78
N LEU A 664 -41.25 -54.44 13.04
CA LEU A 664 -42.14 -55.55 12.66
C LEU A 664 -43.41 -55.51 13.50
N SER A 665 -44.57 -55.61 12.86
CA SER A 665 -45.85 -55.57 13.55
C SER A 665 -46.92 -56.28 12.73
N ARG A 666 -47.97 -56.76 13.40
CA ARG A 666 -49.13 -57.34 12.71
C ARG A 666 -49.84 -56.38 11.75
N SER A 667 -49.59 -55.07 11.85
CA SER A 667 -50.01 -54.05 10.89
C SER A 667 -49.17 -54.04 9.59
N ALA A 668 -47.90 -54.44 9.65
CA ALA A 668 -47.05 -54.63 8.47
C ALA A 668 -47.43 -55.94 7.74
N PHE A 669 -47.58 -57.02 8.49
CA PHE A 669 -47.98 -58.32 7.95
C PHE A 669 -48.79 -59.17 8.92
N GLU A 670 -49.91 -59.76 8.47
CA GLU A 670 -50.83 -60.52 9.32
C GLU A 670 -50.31 -61.88 9.82
N GLY A 671 -49.16 -62.34 9.31
CA GLY A 671 -48.44 -63.51 9.81
C GLY A 671 -47.61 -63.24 11.07
N ILE A 672 -47.30 -61.98 11.38
CA ILE A 672 -46.68 -61.56 12.64
C ILE A 672 -47.71 -61.71 13.77
N ASP A 673 -47.28 -62.19 14.94
CA ASP A 673 -48.14 -62.51 16.09
C ASP A 673 -49.28 -63.50 15.78
N SER A 674 -49.00 -64.47 14.90
CA SER A 674 -50.02 -65.29 14.28
C SER A 674 -49.66 -66.76 14.20
N ARG A 675 -50.69 -67.59 14.03
CA ARG A 675 -50.59 -69.00 13.66
C ARG A 675 -51.22 -69.28 12.29
N ALA A 676 -51.56 -68.22 11.53
CA ALA A 676 -52.28 -68.32 10.27
C ALA A 676 -51.43 -68.92 9.13
N TYR A 677 -50.12 -68.73 9.18
CA TYR A 677 -49.16 -69.22 8.19
C TYR A 677 -48.43 -70.46 8.72
N SER A 678 -48.16 -71.44 7.86
CA SER A 678 -47.32 -72.57 8.26
C SER A 678 -45.85 -72.14 8.39
N ASP A 679 -45.09 -72.96 9.11
CA ASP A 679 -43.65 -72.85 9.31
C ASP A 679 -42.86 -72.61 8.01
N GLY A 680 -43.23 -73.29 6.91
CA GLY A 680 -42.58 -73.13 5.60
C GLY A 680 -43.12 -71.99 4.74
N ASP A 681 -44.34 -71.50 5.03
CA ASP A 681 -44.92 -70.36 4.30
C ASP A 681 -44.33 -69.03 4.78
N TYR A 682 -44.20 -68.85 6.09
CA TYR A 682 -43.57 -67.68 6.72
C TYR A 682 -42.59 -68.17 7.78
N GLU A 683 -41.37 -68.44 7.31
CA GLU A 683 -40.21 -68.95 8.04
C GLU A 683 -39.54 -67.76 8.75
N SER A 684 -40.09 -67.40 9.90
CA SER A 684 -39.70 -66.23 10.69
C SER A 684 -40.05 -66.44 12.15
N VAL A 685 -39.18 -66.01 13.05
CA VAL A 685 -39.43 -66.01 14.50
C VAL A 685 -40.67 -65.17 14.90
N MET A 686 -41.17 -64.31 14.00
CA MET A 686 -42.43 -63.56 14.18
C MET A 686 -43.70 -64.43 14.05
N ASN A 687 -43.58 -65.65 13.51
CA ASN A 687 -44.67 -66.62 13.35
C ASN A 687 -44.72 -67.57 14.54
N TYR A 688 -45.84 -67.67 15.27
CA TYR A 688 -45.95 -68.57 16.43
C TYR A 688 -45.95 -70.07 16.06
N ASN A 689 -45.87 -70.42 14.77
CA ASN A 689 -45.61 -71.79 14.31
C ASN A 689 -44.11 -72.07 14.03
N HIS A 690 -43.25 -71.05 14.00
CA HIS A 690 -41.80 -71.14 13.76
C HIS A 690 -41.02 -70.58 14.95
N TRP A 691 -40.36 -71.44 15.73
CA TRP A 691 -39.58 -71.04 16.91
C TRP A 691 -38.10 -71.41 16.86
N THR A 692 -37.70 -72.33 15.97
CA THR A 692 -36.31 -72.80 15.85
C THR A 692 -36.03 -73.23 14.41
N PRO A 693 -34.94 -72.80 13.75
CA PRO A 693 -33.88 -71.90 14.24
C PRO A 693 -34.38 -70.47 14.54
N VAL A 694 -33.49 -69.61 15.05
CA VAL A 694 -33.74 -68.16 15.09
C VAL A 694 -33.42 -67.61 13.71
N THR A 695 -34.42 -67.15 12.98
CA THR A 695 -34.31 -66.60 11.61
C THR A 695 -35.48 -65.64 11.36
N PHE A 696 -35.33 -64.74 10.40
CA PHE A 696 -36.43 -63.89 9.90
C PHE A 696 -36.65 -64.16 8.41
N SER A 697 -37.88 -63.92 7.95
CA SER A 697 -38.24 -64.21 6.56
C SER A 697 -37.58 -63.22 5.60
N ARG A 698 -37.00 -63.76 4.53
CA ARG A 698 -36.32 -63.02 3.44
C ARG A 698 -37.07 -63.09 2.11
N ARG A 699 -38.33 -63.55 2.15
CA ARG A 699 -39.07 -63.98 0.95
C ARG A 699 -40.57 -63.80 1.10
N ALA A 700 -41.28 -63.91 -0.02
CA ALA A 700 -42.74 -63.96 -0.01
C ALA A 700 -43.27 -65.01 0.99
N PRO A 701 -44.34 -64.70 1.76
CA PRO A 701 -45.25 -63.57 1.59
C PRO A 701 -44.75 -62.22 2.12
N PHE A 702 -43.72 -62.20 2.98
CA PHE A 702 -43.26 -60.97 3.63
C PHE A 702 -41.76 -61.06 4.00
N ASP A 703 -41.02 -60.01 3.66
CA ASP A 703 -39.58 -59.87 3.92
C ASP A 703 -39.39 -58.96 5.14
N ASP A 704 -39.02 -59.58 6.26
CA ASP A 704 -38.87 -58.94 7.56
C ASP A 704 -37.67 -57.98 7.56
N TYR A 705 -36.54 -58.37 6.98
CA TYR A 705 -35.32 -57.57 6.97
C TYR A 705 -35.48 -56.30 6.16
N ARG A 706 -36.07 -56.43 4.97
CA ARG A 706 -36.41 -55.27 4.14
C ARG A 706 -37.35 -54.33 4.86
N TRP A 707 -38.36 -54.85 5.55
CA TRP A 707 -39.28 -54.00 6.32
C TRP A 707 -38.57 -53.28 7.48
N MET A 708 -37.71 -53.98 8.23
CA MET A 708 -36.92 -53.34 9.31
C MET A 708 -36.03 -52.21 8.76
N ALA A 709 -35.38 -52.39 7.61
CA ALA A 709 -34.64 -51.34 6.93
C ALA A 709 -35.53 -50.18 6.46
N GLU A 710 -36.71 -50.47 5.89
CA GLU A 710 -37.72 -49.46 5.52
C GLU A 710 -38.31 -48.70 6.75
N GLN A 711 -38.08 -49.18 7.98
CA GLN A 711 -38.42 -48.51 9.25
C GLN A 711 -37.20 -47.89 9.96
N SER A 712 -36.04 -47.79 9.30
CA SER A 712 -34.75 -47.41 9.89
C SER A 712 -34.47 -48.14 11.20
N PHE A 713 -34.73 -49.44 11.21
CA PHE A 713 -34.54 -50.33 12.36
C PHE A 713 -35.25 -49.84 13.64
N GLY A 714 -36.43 -49.22 13.48
CA GLY A 714 -37.26 -48.72 14.58
C GLY A 714 -36.67 -47.50 15.30
N SER A 715 -35.61 -46.91 14.77
CA SER A 715 -34.82 -45.89 15.47
C SER A 715 -35.52 -44.54 15.60
N TYR A 716 -36.59 -44.30 14.83
CA TYR A 716 -37.56 -43.22 15.06
C TYR A 716 -38.23 -43.26 16.44
N HIS A 717 -38.22 -44.41 17.11
CA HIS A 717 -38.72 -44.59 18.48
C HIS A 717 -37.64 -44.39 19.55
N GLN A 718 -36.41 -44.02 19.15
CA GLN A 718 -35.26 -43.93 20.04
C GLN A 718 -34.87 -42.51 20.40
N ASN A 719 -34.54 -42.31 21.67
CA ASN A 719 -34.13 -41.01 22.19
C ASN A 719 -32.62 -40.84 22.03
N ARG A 720 -32.21 -39.90 21.17
CA ARG A 720 -30.81 -39.52 20.89
C ARG A 720 -30.36 -38.22 21.55
N THR A 721 -31.14 -37.66 22.49
CA THR A 721 -30.89 -36.32 23.06
C THR A 721 -29.53 -36.18 23.75
N ARG A 722 -28.92 -37.27 24.24
CA ARG A 722 -27.57 -37.22 24.83
C ARG A 722 -26.49 -37.16 23.75
N LEU A 723 -26.63 -37.88 22.64
CA LEU A 723 -25.70 -37.76 21.50
C LEU A 723 -25.73 -36.35 20.91
N GLU A 724 -26.93 -35.82 20.69
CA GLU A 724 -27.13 -34.43 20.24
C GLU A 724 -26.52 -33.40 21.20
N ALA A 725 -26.70 -33.59 22.52
CA ALA A 725 -26.09 -32.73 23.52
C ALA A 725 -24.55 -32.82 23.50
N THR A 726 -23.98 -34.03 23.39
CA THR A 726 -22.54 -34.26 23.25
C THR A 726 -21.97 -33.64 21.98
N TRP A 727 -22.70 -33.70 20.86
CA TRP A 727 -22.32 -32.96 19.67
C TRP A 727 -22.35 -31.45 19.92
N GLN A 728 -23.43 -30.91 20.49
CA GLN A 728 -23.61 -29.47 20.74
C GLN A 728 -22.56 -28.89 21.69
N THR A 729 -22.16 -29.61 22.73
CA THR A 729 -21.06 -29.20 23.64
C THR A 729 -19.68 -29.36 22.99
N GLY A 730 -19.54 -30.26 22.02
CA GLY A 730 -18.26 -30.55 21.38
C GLY A 730 -17.34 -31.45 22.22
N SER A 731 -17.90 -32.17 23.21
CA SER A 731 -17.14 -33.04 24.12
C SER A 731 -18.03 -34.10 24.79
N VAL A 732 -17.52 -35.34 24.89
CA VAL A 732 -18.17 -36.42 25.66
C VAL A 732 -18.18 -36.13 27.15
N GLU A 733 -19.34 -36.31 27.80
CA GLU A 733 -19.47 -36.34 29.26
C GLU A 733 -19.74 -37.78 29.75
N GLY A 734 -18.77 -38.32 30.48
CA GLY A 734 -18.82 -39.66 31.09
C GLY A 734 -18.55 -40.81 30.13
N GLU A 735 -18.25 -41.98 30.68
CA GLU A 735 -18.09 -43.22 29.91
C GLU A 735 -19.44 -43.93 29.74
N VAL A 736 -19.50 -44.87 28.79
CA VAL A 736 -20.60 -45.86 28.70
C VAL A 736 -20.46 -46.83 29.87
N GLY A 737 -21.23 -46.60 30.94
CA GLY A 737 -21.16 -47.37 32.20
C GLY A 737 -21.61 -48.83 32.13
N CYS A 738 -21.68 -49.42 30.93
CA CYS A 738 -22.23 -50.75 30.67
C CYS A 738 -21.23 -51.63 29.91
N ARG A 739 -21.23 -52.94 30.20
CA ARG A 739 -20.35 -53.91 29.54
C ARG A 739 -20.98 -54.41 28.25
N ARG A 740 -20.39 -54.10 27.10
CA ARG A 740 -20.70 -54.80 25.84
C ARG A 740 -20.38 -56.30 25.98
N VAL A 741 -21.34 -57.15 25.63
CA VAL A 741 -21.26 -58.62 25.78
C VAL A 741 -21.23 -59.36 24.46
N VAL A 742 -21.84 -58.81 23.42
CA VAL A 742 -21.75 -59.32 22.05
C VAL A 742 -21.40 -58.15 21.14
N ALA A 743 -20.56 -58.45 20.16
CA ALA A 743 -19.92 -57.47 19.30
C ALA A 743 -20.41 -57.60 17.87
#